data_AF-A0A0B1TQT1-F1
#
_entry.id   AF-A0A0B1TQT1-F1
#
_cell.length_a   1.000
_cell.length_b   1.000
_cell.length_c   1.000
_cell.angle_alpha   90.00
_cell.angle_beta   90.00
_cell.angle_gamma   90.00
#
_symmetry.space_group_name_H-M   'P 1'
#
loop_
_entity.id
_entity.type
_entity.pdbx_description
1 polymer ?
#
loop_
_entity_poly.entity_id
_entity_poly.type
_entity_poly.pdbx_seq_one_letter_code
_entity_poly.pdbx_strand_id
1 'polypeptide(L)'
;MEKNLHMRHVVDMQIRVTNLNKSKRGVYIRELNESQVDQEYTVTIQPKFKEQTDGINHAELSMEMFLKCERSDISFPKVFMLTAEGRSFTLKIPKTVGNGAPIYTEIDGYSADFPELGPIFRVPITIIRPEVVDDDFAVNRQFDYTTAIPIRQFIHVPAEANVCQVFVKDLARESMNRFTLHCVQLEDDKCYRNSESYKLLNSNSYEWTKTFSVTGGRTLEVCLVQNWTRAGKSEGKGKKQVQIYTRFYGVQRQSNINLIHGCPYTPIRIKAAPPRPVEIKPTLSLSALHVPFKPVSAKIEPLGPRDMTPNSKQIHRLLLVYKFTRCDQLYLIYFKYTYKLEKGEYTAHVQVRHPETSQLDLLMDTPLIVRVHVSPALTLDITSAPNAGEDAFKWSNKALMPSQQTTLYAGSLPDDKLPKAVSLVSGSFLTGSLVLMNDSELKLADRTTVTYWFTEYSTRPSKALSMVTLKEKKTESSGEEKDMEDAIRDTQISWLTKLKDPVAVDRLYSELIAKYPTHLPLLLTKMKLLVDKKRSKTETETMNLIIQQILEQCRVDEVLKYLGARQENSVEQMSLKKSMDERKAAIIDCLLGRAHSVLDGYLRIGKDTPEIFRKPLMPVYGLSQIKEEEKTAKEKEDSKESDQTSESMDERKAAIIDCLLGRAHSVLDGYLRIGKDTPEIFRKPLMPVYGLSQIKDEEKTAKEKEDSKESDQTSEYPDAADAAPDSISVAAAKEPEKEDKVTLKEVDATFYELLSWIAADDPKVLLLSAKHAIAHAHYGKACTYLQKLIDDMRGSGKDASNIELALIEVCEVLGWSHIATRLRNERLVRNRPTYRLF
;
A
#
# COMPACT_ATOMS: atom_id res chain seq x y z
N MET A 1 -23.95 51.36 -33.61
CA MET A 1 -23.65 50.66 -32.35
C MET A 1 -24.54 49.44 -32.09
N GLU A 2 -25.74 49.32 -32.70
CA GLU A 2 -26.67 48.20 -32.43
C GLU A 2 -26.33 46.86 -33.12
N LYS A 3 -25.61 46.84 -34.25
CA LYS A 3 -25.17 45.58 -34.91
C LYS A 3 -24.14 44.75 -34.11
N ASN A 4 -23.70 45.23 -32.94
CA ASN A 4 -22.73 44.55 -32.07
C ASN A 4 -23.41 43.63 -31.02
N LEU A 5 -24.74 43.48 -31.07
CA LEU A 5 -25.52 42.78 -30.03
C LEU A 5 -25.32 41.26 -30.06
N HIS A 6 -25.33 40.63 -31.24
CA HIS A 6 -25.29 39.16 -31.38
C HIS A 6 -23.96 38.54 -30.93
N MET A 7 -22.84 39.25 -31.10
CA MET A 7 -21.52 38.81 -30.61
C MET A 7 -21.39 38.83 -29.08
N ARG A 8 -22.25 39.57 -28.33
CA ARG A 8 -22.17 39.62 -26.86
C ARG A 8 -22.54 38.29 -26.18
N HIS A 9 -23.27 37.43 -26.89
CA HIS A 9 -23.74 36.14 -26.39
C HIS A 9 -22.79 35.00 -26.73
N VAL A 10 -21.92 35.17 -27.74
CA VAL A 10 -20.87 34.21 -28.08
C VAL A 10 -19.69 34.42 -27.14
N VAL A 11 -19.30 33.38 -26.42
CA VAL A 11 -18.16 33.40 -25.48
C VAL A 11 -16.87 32.86 -26.08
N ASP A 12 -16.99 31.99 -27.08
CA ASP A 12 -15.85 31.30 -27.69
C ASP A 12 -16.24 30.78 -29.09
N MET A 13 -15.25 30.55 -29.94
CA MET A 13 -15.41 29.84 -31.20
C MET A 13 -14.75 28.47 -31.09
N GLN A 14 -15.56 27.43 -30.98
CA GLN A 14 -15.05 26.07 -30.91
C GLN A 14 -14.57 25.63 -32.30
N ILE A 15 -13.26 25.44 -32.42
CA ILE A 15 -12.62 24.93 -33.63
C ILE A 15 -12.45 23.42 -33.50
N ARG A 16 -12.94 22.70 -34.51
CA ARG A 16 -12.78 21.25 -34.64
C ARG A 16 -12.19 20.91 -36.00
N VAL A 17 -10.98 20.38 -36.02
CA VAL A 17 -10.31 19.91 -37.23
C VAL A 17 -10.38 18.39 -37.24
N THR A 18 -11.09 17.81 -38.21
CA THR A 18 -11.27 16.37 -38.33
C THR A 18 -10.58 15.80 -39.56
N ASN A 19 -9.89 14.68 -39.38
CA ASN A 19 -9.30 13.85 -40.42
C ASN A 19 -9.30 12.39 -39.93
N LEU A 20 -9.75 11.46 -40.78
CA LEU A 20 -9.80 10.01 -40.49
C LEU A 20 -10.39 9.68 -39.09
N ASN A 21 -11.55 10.26 -38.75
CA ASN A 21 -12.25 10.12 -37.47
C ASN A 21 -11.52 10.65 -36.22
N LYS A 22 -10.35 11.29 -36.36
CA LYS A 22 -9.68 12.00 -35.26
C LYS A 22 -10.10 13.47 -35.27
N SER A 23 -10.44 14.00 -34.08
CA SER A 23 -10.85 15.39 -33.89
C SER A 23 -9.80 16.15 -33.08
N LYS A 24 -9.22 17.20 -33.65
CA LYS A 24 -8.19 18.07 -33.05
C LYS A 24 -8.64 19.53 -33.05
N ARG A 25 -7.84 20.43 -32.46
CA ARG A 25 -8.08 21.90 -32.44
C ARG A 25 -7.33 22.67 -33.53
N GLY A 26 -6.53 21.97 -34.33
CA GLY A 26 -5.65 22.55 -35.35
C GLY A 26 -5.02 21.45 -36.20
N VAL A 27 -4.30 21.84 -37.24
CA VAL A 27 -3.56 20.92 -38.09
C VAL A 27 -2.13 20.80 -37.59
N TYR A 28 -1.69 19.55 -37.37
CA TYR A 28 -0.30 19.27 -37.03
C TYR A 28 0.20 18.08 -37.84
N ILE A 29 1.02 18.38 -38.85
CA ILE A 29 1.71 17.43 -39.71
C ILE A 29 3.14 17.33 -39.19
N ARG A 30 3.52 16.17 -38.65
CA ARG A 30 4.86 15.96 -38.04
C ARG A 30 5.53 14.69 -38.52
N GLU A 31 4.75 13.66 -38.82
CA GLU A 31 5.29 12.37 -39.21
C GLU A 31 5.68 12.36 -40.71
N LEU A 32 6.68 11.56 -41.06
CA LEU A 32 7.22 11.54 -42.43
C LEU A 32 6.14 11.16 -43.45
N ASN A 33 5.35 10.12 -43.14
CA ASN A 33 4.25 9.64 -43.97
C ASN A 33 3.17 10.71 -44.19
N GLU A 34 2.84 11.51 -43.17
CA GLU A 34 1.89 12.62 -43.27
C GLU A 34 2.41 13.71 -44.22
N SER A 35 3.71 14.04 -44.13
CA SER A 35 4.34 15.11 -44.90
C SER A 35 4.58 14.80 -46.38
N GLN A 36 4.47 13.52 -46.77
CA GLN A 36 4.78 13.02 -48.12
C GLN A 36 3.56 12.99 -49.06
N VAL A 37 2.36 13.14 -48.52
CA VAL A 37 1.11 13.08 -49.27
C VAL A 37 0.29 14.35 -49.04
N ASP A 38 -0.61 14.65 -49.96
CA ASP A 38 -1.57 15.73 -49.78
C ASP A 38 -2.53 15.37 -48.64
N GLN A 39 -2.76 16.32 -47.75
CA GLN A 39 -3.60 16.14 -46.57
C GLN A 39 -4.90 16.91 -46.73
N GLU A 40 -6.02 16.27 -46.40
CA GLU A 40 -7.35 16.87 -46.42
C GLU A 40 -7.97 16.82 -45.02
N TYR A 41 -8.49 17.96 -44.57
CA TYR A 41 -9.13 18.12 -43.27
C TYR A 41 -10.50 18.76 -43.45
N THR A 42 -11.45 18.40 -42.58
CA THR A 42 -12.69 19.16 -42.41
C THR A 42 -12.54 20.03 -41.17
N VAL A 43 -12.60 21.34 -41.35
CA VAL A 43 -12.55 22.31 -40.26
C VAL A 43 -13.97 22.75 -39.97
N THR A 44 -14.43 22.55 -38.75
CA THR A 44 -15.74 22.99 -38.27
C THR A 44 -15.55 24.09 -37.23
N ILE A 45 -16.19 25.21 -37.47
CA ILE A 45 -16.21 26.36 -36.58
C ILE A 45 -17.61 26.44 -35.98
N GLN A 46 -17.71 26.35 -34.66
CA GLN A 46 -18.98 26.35 -33.95
C GLN A 46 -18.99 27.44 -32.87
N PRO A 47 -19.91 28.41 -32.93
CA PRO A 47 -20.06 29.42 -31.89
C PRO A 47 -20.51 28.78 -30.58
N LYS A 48 -19.83 29.11 -29.48
CA LYS A 48 -20.24 28.72 -28.14
C LYS A 48 -20.93 29.90 -27.47
N PHE A 49 -22.16 29.70 -27.03
CA PHE A 49 -22.96 30.74 -26.39
C PHE A 49 -22.83 30.69 -24.86
N LYS A 50 -23.12 31.82 -24.18
CA LYS A 50 -23.30 31.85 -22.72
C LYS A 50 -24.37 30.85 -22.31
N GLU A 51 -24.17 30.17 -21.17
CA GLU A 51 -25.23 29.33 -20.59
C GLU A 51 -26.50 30.17 -20.38
N GLN A 52 -27.67 29.59 -20.67
CA GLN A 52 -28.99 30.26 -20.61
C GLN A 52 -29.20 31.40 -21.63
N THR A 53 -28.48 31.40 -22.75
CA THR A 53 -28.80 32.30 -23.87
C THR A 53 -30.16 31.92 -24.50
N ASP A 54 -31.05 32.89 -24.69
CA ASP A 54 -32.37 32.66 -25.31
C ASP A 54 -32.23 32.07 -26.72
N GLY A 55 -33.11 31.14 -27.07
CA GLY A 55 -33.11 30.46 -28.38
C GLY A 55 -33.24 31.41 -29.58
N ILE A 56 -33.79 32.61 -29.37
CA ILE A 56 -33.86 33.66 -30.40
C ILE A 56 -32.46 34.14 -30.79
N ASN A 57 -31.59 34.39 -29.80
CA ASN A 57 -30.21 34.81 -30.05
C ASN A 57 -29.38 33.71 -30.73
N HIS A 58 -29.75 32.43 -30.54
CA HIS A 58 -29.20 31.34 -31.32
C HIS A 58 -29.69 31.40 -32.78
N ALA A 59 -30.99 31.53 -33.02
CA ALA A 59 -31.55 31.52 -34.37
C ALA A 59 -31.11 32.73 -35.23
N GLU A 60 -30.87 33.88 -34.61
CA GLU A 60 -30.50 35.11 -35.31
C GLU A 60 -29.00 35.25 -35.61
N LEU A 61 -28.14 34.39 -35.06
CA LEU A 61 -26.70 34.50 -35.31
C LEU A 61 -26.41 34.16 -36.78
N SER A 62 -26.00 35.19 -37.53
CA SER A 62 -25.53 35.09 -38.90
C SER A 62 -24.36 36.05 -39.10
N MET A 63 -23.18 35.51 -39.42
CA MET A 63 -21.95 36.30 -39.57
C MET A 63 -21.22 35.94 -40.85
N GLU A 64 -20.99 36.94 -41.71
CA GLU A 64 -20.19 36.75 -42.92
C GLU A 64 -18.71 36.79 -42.57
N MET A 65 -18.01 35.70 -42.87
CA MET A 65 -16.65 35.47 -42.44
C MET A 65 -15.70 35.45 -43.63
N PHE A 66 -14.66 36.28 -43.59
CA PHE A 66 -13.54 36.24 -44.52
C PHE A 66 -12.39 35.43 -43.95
N LEU A 67 -11.90 34.46 -44.72
CA LEU A 67 -10.78 33.60 -44.34
C LEU A 67 -9.49 34.05 -45.03
N LYS A 68 -8.45 34.30 -44.23
CA LYS A 68 -7.12 34.69 -44.70
C LYS A 68 -6.07 33.72 -44.19
N CYS A 69 -5.08 33.42 -45.01
CA CYS A 69 -3.88 32.66 -44.65
C CYS A 69 -2.71 33.31 -45.40
N GLU A 70 -1.55 33.38 -44.75
CA GLU A 70 -0.33 33.93 -45.36
C GLU A 70 0.19 33.06 -46.50
N ARG A 71 -0.06 31.74 -46.41
CA ARG A 71 0.37 30.75 -47.40
C ARG A 71 -0.64 30.58 -48.52
N SER A 72 -0.19 30.73 -49.76
CA SER A 72 -1.01 30.60 -50.98
C SER A 72 -1.14 29.17 -51.50
N ASP A 73 -0.28 28.25 -51.05
CA ASP A 73 -0.27 26.83 -51.45
C ASP A 73 -1.34 26.00 -50.72
N ILE A 74 -1.90 26.51 -49.63
CA ILE A 74 -2.98 25.85 -48.88
C ILE A 74 -4.33 26.25 -49.49
N SER A 75 -5.18 25.26 -49.77
CA SER A 75 -6.49 25.45 -50.37
C SER A 75 -7.61 25.35 -49.34
N PHE A 76 -8.46 26.38 -49.31
CA PHE A 76 -9.59 26.57 -48.39
C PHE A 76 -10.54 27.63 -48.97
N PRO A 77 -11.83 27.67 -48.60
CA PRO A 77 -12.73 28.72 -49.07
C PRO A 77 -12.32 30.08 -48.50
N LYS A 78 -12.56 31.17 -49.24
CA LYS A 78 -12.20 32.52 -48.80
C LYS A 78 -13.31 33.23 -48.03
N VAL A 79 -14.56 32.79 -48.19
CA VAL A 79 -15.73 33.36 -47.53
C VAL A 79 -16.65 32.24 -47.11
N PHE A 80 -17.29 32.39 -45.95
CA PHE A 80 -18.45 31.56 -45.59
C PHE A 80 -19.39 32.30 -44.63
N MET A 81 -20.62 31.79 -44.52
CA MET A 81 -21.63 32.25 -43.58
C MET A 81 -21.61 31.37 -42.31
N LEU A 82 -21.29 31.96 -41.16
CA LEU A 82 -21.31 31.29 -39.87
C LEU A 82 -22.68 31.49 -39.20
N THR A 83 -23.34 30.40 -38.86
CA THR A 83 -24.59 30.38 -38.10
C THR A 83 -24.38 29.74 -36.72
N ALA A 84 -25.39 29.77 -35.85
CA ALA A 84 -25.31 29.16 -34.51
C ALA A 84 -25.04 27.65 -34.51
N GLU A 85 -25.48 26.91 -35.54
CA GLU A 85 -25.18 25.48 -35.67
C GLU A 85 -23.70 25.20 -36.00
N GLY A 86 -22.96 26.23 -36.39
CA GLY A 86 -21.60 26.14 -36.88
C GLY A 86 -21.54 25.84 -38.38
N ARG A 87 -20.34 25.99 -38.94
CA ARG A 87 -20.09 25.73 -40.36
C ARG A 87 -18.79 24.95 -40.53
N SER A 88 -18.82 24.01 -41.46
CA SER A 88 -17.64 23.25 -41.86
C SER A 88 -17.13 23.65 -43.23
N PHE A 89 -15.82 23.58 -43.41
CA PHE A 89 -15.18 23.72 -44.71
C PHE A 89 -14.02 22.74 -44.87
N THR A 90 -13.68 22.44 -46.11
CA THR A 90 -12.54 21.59 -46.46
C THR A 90 -11.26 22.41 -46.51
N LEU A 91 -10.22 21.91 -45.88
CA LEU A 91 -8.86 22.42 -45.88
C LEU A 91 -7.94 21.39 -46.52
N LYS A 92 -7.26 21.76 -47.61
CA LYS A 92 -6.28 20.92 -48.31
C LYS A 92 -4.89 21.51 -48.19
N ILE A 93 -3.97 20.70 -47.69
CA ILE A 93 -2.56 21.06 -47.53
C ILE A 93 -1.75 20.18 -48.48
N PRO A 94 -1.04 20.75 -49.46
CA PRO A 94 -0.24 19.96 -50.39
C PRO A 94 0.94 19.32 -49.67
N LYS A 95 1.48 18.26 -50.27
CA LYS A 95 2.73 17.64 -49.82
C LYS A 95 3.84 18.68 -49.69
N THR A 96 4.61 18.60 -48.62
CA THR A 96 5.65 19.58 -48.33
C THR A 96 6.97 19.18 -48.97
N VAL A 97 7.61 20.14 -49.66
CA VAL A 97 8.92 19.98 -50.30
C VAL A 97 9.95 20.77 -49.47
N GLY A 98 11.07 20.13 -49.10
CA GLY A 98 12.13 20.72 -48.25
C GLY A 98 12.30 19.99 -46.90
N ASN A 99 13.48 20.10 -46.28
CA ASN A 99 13.83 19.32 -45.09
C ASN A 99 13.96 20.21 -43.84
N GLY A 100 13.38 19.76 -42.72
CA GLY A 100 13.87 20.05 -41.37
C GLY A 100 13.29 21.28 -40.64
N ALA A 101 12.96 22.39 -41.32
CA ALA A 101 12.44 23.58 -40.63
C ALA A 101 10.93 23.47 -40.36
N PRO A 102 10.44 23.72 -39.13
CA PRO A 102 9.02 23.77 -38.85
C PRO A 102 8.39 24.99 -39.52
N ILE A 103 7.30 24.78 -40.22
CA ILE A 103 6.51 25.83 -40.87
C ILE A 103 5.25 26.04 -40.03
N TYR A 104 5.05 27.26 -39.56
CA TYR A 104 3.82 27.68 -38.90
C TYR A 104 3.04 28.64 -39.81
N THR A 105 1.74 28.45 -39.91
CA THR A 105 0.81 29.41 -40.49
C THR A 105 -0.56 29.21 -39.84
N GLU A 106 -1.50 30.10 -40.10
CA GLU A 106 -2.85 30.02 -39.55
C GLU A 106 -3.89 30.49 -40.56
N ILE A 107 -5.09 29.91 -40.46
CA ILE A 107 -6.26 30.44 -41.15
C ILE A 107 -7.01 31.32 -40.15
N ASP A 108 -6.98 32.61 -40.42
CA ASP A 108 -7.67 33.64 -39.66
C ASP A 108 -9.07 33.86 -40.23
N GLY A 109 -10.09 33.84 -39.36
CA GLY A 109 -11.46 34.21 -39.71
C GLY A 109 -11.81 35.61 -39.22
N TYR A 110 -12.05 36.54 -40.14
CA TYR A 110 -12.45 37.93 -39.86
C TYR A 110 -13.94 38.13 -40.11
N SER A 111 -14.57 39.02 -39.35
CA SER A 111 -15.94 39.48 -39.65
C SER A 111 -15.91 40.42 -40.85
N ALA A 112 -16.83 40.23 -41.80
CA ALA A 112 -17.04 41.16 -42.90
C ALA A 112 -17.54 42.53 -42.42
N ASP A 113 -18.44 42.54 -41.45
CA ASP A 113 -19.04 43.75 -40.90
C ASP A 113 -18.07 44.53 -39.99
N PHE A 114 -17.14 43.82 -39.33
CA PHE A 114 -16.24 44.39 -38.32
C PHE A 114 -14.80 43.86 -38.42
N PRO A 115 -14.04 44.17 -39.49
CA PRO A 115 -12.66 43.71 -39.65
C PRO A 115 -11.71 44.22 -38.55
N GLU A 116 -12.02 45.37 -37.95
CA GLU A 116 -11.22 46.04 -36.91
C GLU A 116 -11.14 45.27 -35.58
N LEU A 117 -12.03 44.30 -35.36
CA LEU A 117 -11.97 43.41 -34.19
C LEU A 117 -10.82 42.39 -34.29
N GLY A 118 -10.19 42.29 -35.46
CA GLY A 118 -9.20 41.27 -35.76
C GLY A 118 -9.85 39.89 -36.00
N PRO A 119 -9.03 38.83 -36.00
CA PRO A 119 -9.53 37.49 -36.25
C PRO A 119 -10.39 36.99 -35.08
N ILE A 120 -11.64 36.63 -35.38
CA ILE A 120 -12.60 36.07 -34.43
C ILE A 120 -12.20 34.64 -34.04
N PHE A 121 -11.58 33.91 -34.96
CA PHE A 121 -10.98 32.60 -34.70
C PHE A 121 -9.72 32.41 -35.53
N ARG A 122 -8.85 31.50 -35.09
CA ARG A 122 -7.62 31.11 -35.79
C ARG A 122 -7.48 29.61 -35.81
N VAL A 123 -7.26 29.04 -36.99
CA VAL A 123 -6.99 27.61 -37.16
C VAL A 123 -5.48 27.44 -37.32
N PRO A 124 -4.74 27.02 -36.28
CA PRO A 124 -3.29 26.90 -36.36
C PRO A 124 -2.91 25.69 -37.22
N ILE A 125 -1.92 25.89 -38.09
CA ILE A 125 -1.37 24.88 -38.99
C ILE A 125 0.13 24.83 -38.77
N THR A 126 0.63 23.70 -38.27
CA THR A 126 2.07 23.44 -38.16
C THR A 126 2.45 22.25 -39.02
N ILE A 127 3.43 22.46 -39.89
CA ILE A 127 3.91 21.47 -40.85
C ILE A 127 5.40 21.25 -40.64
N ILE A 128 5.78 20.01 -40.42
CA ILE A 128 7.17 19.61 -40.22
C ILE A 128 7.43 18.43 -41.16
N ARG A 129 8.43 18.58 -42.02
CA ARG A 129 8.98 17.48 -42.82
C ARG A 129 10.29 17.01 -42.18
N PRO A 130 10.29 15.85 -41.49
CA PRO A 130 11.49 15.37 -40.84
C PRO A 130 12.56 14.96 -41.86
N GLU A 131 13.82 15.14 -41.47
CA GLU A 131 14.99 14.69 -42.21
C GLU A 131 15.08 13.16 -42.16
N VAL A 132 15.26 12.52 -43.32
CA VAL A 132 15.51 11.08 -43.41
C VAL A 132 17.01 10.84 -43.19
N VAL A 133 17.33 9.82 -42.40
CA VAL A 133 18.72 9.46 -42.11
C VAL A 133 19.41 8.82 -43.31
N ASP A 134 20.73 8.87 -43.33
CA ASP A 134 21.55 8.17 -44.34
C ASP A 134 21.53 6.64 -44.11
N ASP A 135 22.07 5.87 -45.05
CA ASP A 135 22.12 4.41 -44.99
C ASP A 135 22.82 3.87 -43.71
N ASP A 136 23.73 4.64 -43.08
CA ASP A 136 24.37 4.28 -41.79
C ASP A 136 23.49 4.53 -40.55
N PHE A 137 22.21 4.87 -40.73
CA PHE A 137 21.31 5.21 -39.63
C PHE A 137 21.87 6.35 -38.76
N ALA A 138 22.43 7.36 -39.41
CA ALA A 138 23.08 8.47 -38.75
C ALA A 138 22.83 9.78 -39.49
N VAL A 139 22.87 10.88 -38.75
CA VAL A 139 22.77 12.25 -39.28
C VAL A 139 23.78 13.12 -38.54
N ASN A 140 24.62 13.82 -39.31
CA ASN A 140 25.61 14.76 -38.78
C ASN A 140 25.37 16.15 -39.34
N ARG A 141 25.07 17.12 -38.48
CA ARG A 141 24.81 18.51 -38.87
C ARG A 141 25.58 19.48 -37.97
N GLN A 142 25.96 20.60 -38.55
CA GLN A 142 26.53 21.73 -37.83
C GLN A 142 25.54 22.88 -37.85
N PHE A 143 25.36 23.54 -36.72
CA PHE A 143 24.42 24.64 -36.55
C PHE A 143 25.15 25.84 -35.96
N ASP A 144 24.87 27.02 -36.53
CA ASP A 144 25.14 28.28 -35.84
C ASP A 144 24.17 28.38 -34.65
N TYR A 145 24.66 28.80 -33.48
CA TYR A 145 23.81 28.96 -32.29
C TYR A 145 23.90 30.37 -31.70
N THR A 146 22.81 30.77 -31.04
CA THR A 146 22.71 32.02 -30.28
C THR A 146 22.13 31.70 -28.91
N THR A 147 22.47 32.52 -27.92
CA THR A 147 21.96 32.31 -26.55
C THR A 147 20.44 32.35 -26.52
N ALA A 148 19.83 31.42 -25.77
CA ALA A 148 18.39 31.27 -25.58
C ALA A 148 17.56 30.95 -26.84
N ILE A 149 18.16 30.88 -28.03
CA ILE A 149 17.45 30.46 -29.25
C ILE A 149 17.63 28.94 -29.43
N PRO A 150 16.53 28.16 -29.49
CA PRO A 150 16.60 26.72 -29.69
C PRO A 150 17.01 26.36 -31.11
N ILE A 151 18.02 25.51 -31.24
CA ILE A 151 18.20 24.68 -32.44
C ILE A 151 17.23 23.52 -32.32
N ARG A 152 16.44 23.27 -33.37
CA ARG A 152 15.50 22.14 -33.44
C ARG A 152 15.75 21.38 -34.72
N GLN A 153 16.13 20.12 -34.59
CA GLN A 153 16.28 19.19 -35.70
C GLN A 153 15.19 18.12 -35.60
N PHE A 154 14.45 17.91 -36.67
CA PHE A 154 13.43 16.85 -36.75
C PHE A 154 13.95 15.73 -37.65
N ILE A 155 14.09 14.53 -37.10
CA ILE A 155 14.71 13.38 -37.75
C ILE A 155 13.71 12.23 -37.76
N HIS A 156 13.49 11.61 -38.92
CA HIS A 156 12.69 10.40 -39.02
C HIS A 156 13.51 9.22 -38.50
N VAL A 157 13.04 8.59 -37.43
CA VAL A 157 13.72 7.41 -36.86
C VAL A 157 13.49 6.21 -37.76
N PRO A 158 14.55 5.49 -38.19
CA PRO A 158 14.40 4.26 -38.96
C PRO A 158 13.47 3.25 -38.31
N ALA A 159 12.71 2.50 -39.10
CA ALA A 159 11.73 1.54 -38.60
C ALA A 159 12.37 0.42 -37.74
N GLU A 160 13.62 0.08 -38.01
CA GLU A 160 14.38 -0.97 -37.33
C GLU A 160 15.07 -0.49 -36.04
N ALA A 161 15.16 0.83 -35.82
CA ALA A 161 15.86 1.40 -34.69
C ALA A 161 15.00 1.44 -33.41
N ASN A 162 15.65 1.20 -32.27
CA ASN A 162 15.02 1.30 -30.94
C ASN A 162 15.88 2.00 -29.88
N VAL A 163 17.13 2.33 -30.22
CA VAL A 163 18.04 3.11 -29.38
C VAL A 163 18.63 4.24 -30.23
N CYS A 164 18.72 5.41 -29.62
CA CYS A 164 19.31 6.59 -30.21
C CYS A 164 20.44 7.10 -29.31
N GLN A 165 21.53 7.56 -29.93
CA GLN A 165 22.64 8.23 -29.28
C GLN A 165 22.85 9.58 -29.96
N VAL A 166 22.76 10.65 -29.18
CA VAL A 166 22.99 12.02 -29.64
C VAL A 166 24.32 12.49 -29.06
N PHE A 167 25.24 12.84 -29.94
CA PHE A 167 26.52 13.46 -29.65
C PHE A 167 26.42 14.95 -29.96
N VAL A 168 26.83 15.77 -29.01
CA VAL A 168 26.87 17.23 -29.14
C VAL A 168 28.31 17.67 -28.92
N LYS A 169 28.86 18.46 -29.84
CA LYS A 169 30.21 18.99 -29.76
C LYS A 169 30.22 20.50 -29.99
N ASP A 170 30.60 21.27 -28.99
CA ASP A 170 30.79 22.72 -29.10
C ASP A 170 32.11 23.00 -29.82
N LEU A 171 32.02 23.49 -31.05
CA LEU A 171 33.19 23.77 -31.89
C LEU A 171 33.91 25.05 -31.46
N ALA A 172 33.20 25.95 -30.75
CA ALA A 172 33.81 27.17 -30.21
C ALA A 172 34.78 26.86 -29.05
N ARG A 173 34.59 25.71 -28.36
CA ARG A 173 35.37 25.28 -27.19
C ARG A 173 35.51 26.37 -26.12
N GLU A 174 34.49 27.21 -25.98
CA GLU A 174 34.48 28.28 -24.99
C GLU A 174 34.24 27.68 -23.60
N SER A 175 35.13 27.99 -22.65
CA SER A 175 34.93 27.60 -21.26
C SER A 175 33.66 28.26 -20.72
N MET A 176 32.87 27.51 -19.93
CA MET A 176 31.62 27.95 -19.27
C MET A 176 30.31 27.83 -20.06
N ASN A 177 30.30 27.42 -21.34
CA ASN A 177 29.06 27.16 -22.07
C ASN A 177 28.24 26.03 -21.43
N ARG A 178 26.93 26.27 -21.29
CA ARG A 178 25.96 25.27 -20.81
C ARG A 178 24.86 25.13 -21.84
N PHE A 179 24.65 23.90 -22.29
CA PHE A 179 23.55 23.59 -23.19
C PHE A 179 22.50 22.73 -22.48
N THR A 180 21.28 22.83 -22.96
CA THR A 180 20.19 21.95 -22.58
C THR A 180 19.80 21.15 -23.81
N LEU A 181 19.95 19.83 -23.74
CA LEU A 181 19.51 18.90 -24.77
C LEU A 181 18.15 18.32 -24.35
N HIS A 182 17.14 18.52 -25.18
CA HIS A 182 15.79 17.99 -25.01
C HIS A 182 15.37 17.25 -26.28
N CYS A 183 15.21 15.94 -26.16
CA CYS A 183 14.82 15.08 -27.27
C CYS A 183 13.40 14.56 -27.02
N VAL A 184 12.52 14.64 -28.02
CA VAL A 184 11.09 14.29 -27.89
C VAL A 184 10.59 13.49 -29.09
N GLN A 185 9.93 12.36 -28.81
CA GLN A 185 9.02 11.71 -29.77
C GLN A 185 7.58 11.86 -29.30
N LEU A 186 6.65 11.99 -30.24
CA LEU A 186 5.22 11.97 -29.93
C LEU A 186 4.70 10.57 -30.24
N GLU A 187 4.08 9.95 -29.23
CA GLU A 187 3.42 8.67 -29.37
C GLU A 187 1.91 8.87 -29.19
N ASP A 188 1.13 8.09 -29.94
CA ASP A 188 -0.33 8.17 -29.89
C ASP A 188 -0.83 7.89 -28.45
N ASP A 189 -1.79 8.70 -28.01
CA ASP A 189 -2.45 8.61 -26.69
C ASP A 189 -1.50 8.66 -25.48
N LYS A 190 -0.27 9.18 -25.66
CA LYS A 190 0.71 9.37 -24.59
C LYS A 190 1.11 10.83 -24.45
N CYS A 191 1.32 11.26 -23.20
CA CYS A 191 1.96 12.54 -22.93
C CYS A 191 3.42 12.50 -23.41
N TYR A 192 3.89 13.57 -24.04
CA TYR A 192 5.29 13.70 -24.49
C TYR A 192 6.32 13.46 -23.37
N ARG A 193 5.94 13.71 -22.11
CA ARG A 193 6.78 13.48 -20.92
C ARG A 193 7.14 12.01 -20.71
N ASN A 194 6.38 11.09 -21.31
CA ASN A 194 6.66 9.65 -21.24
C ASN A 194 7.67 9.21 -22.32
N SER A 195 7.96 10.07 -23.29
CA SER A 195 8.82 9.82 -24.46
C SER A 195 9.84 10.95 -24.68
N GLU A 196 10.17 11.68 -23.60
CA GLU A 196 11.19 12.73 -23.61
C GLU A 196 12.50 12.26 -22.97
N SER A 197 13.60 12.80 -23.46
CA SER A 197 14.94 12.62 -22.91
C SER A 197 15.56 13.99 -22.72
N TYR A 198 15.87 14.33 -21.47
CA TYR A 198 16.41 15.63 -21.08
C TYR A 198 17.81 15.46 -20.47
N LYS A 199 18.76 16.32 -20.85
CA LYS A 199 20.10 16.38 -20.26
C LYS A 199 20.63 17.82 -20.24
N LEU A 200 21.05 18.28 -19.07
CA LEU A 200 21.87 19.47 -18.94
C LEU A 200 23.32 19.12 -19.28
N LEU A 201 23.88 19.79 -20.28
CA LEU A 201 25.25 19.62 -20.75
C LEU A 201 26.15 20.60 -20.00
N ASN A 202 26.93 20.06 -19.06
CA ASN A 202 27.78 20.84 -18.18
C ASN A 202 29.02 21.39 -18.90
N SER A 203 29.51 22.53 -18.42
CA SER A 203 30.64 23.27 -19.00
C SER A 203 32.03 22.67 -18.75
N ASN A 204 32.11 21.45 -18.22
CA ASN A 204 33.36 20.75 -17.94
C ASN A 204 33.88 19.94 -19.14
N SER A 205 33.08 19.85 -20.20
CA SER A 205 33.42 19.20 -21.46
C SER A 205 33.00 20.11 -22.61
N TYR A 206 33.49 19.81 -23.80
CA TYR A 206 33.02 20.39 -25.07
C TYR A 206 32.34 19.34 -25.95
N GLU A 207 32.31 18.09 -25.47
CA GLU A 207 31.70 16.94 -26.13
C GLU A 207 30.80 16.22 -25.12
N TRP A 208 29.57 15.95 -25.51
CA TRP A 208 28.58 15.29 -24.67
C TRP A 208 27.82 14.24 -25.45
N THR A 209 27.54 13.12 -24.79
CA THR A 209 26.73 12.04 -25.36
C THR A 209 25.49 11.79 -24.52
N LYS A 210 24.36 11.52 -25.17
CA LYS A 210 23.12 11.08 -24.52
C LYS A 210 22.51 9.92 -25.28
N THR A 211 22.33 8.81 -24.59
CA THR A 211 21.71 7.58 -25.10
C THR A 211 20.33 7.40 -24.48
N PHE A 212 19.33 7.05 -25.30
CA PHE A 212 17.94 6.82 -24.86
C PHE A 212 17.18 5.94 -25.86
N SER A 213 16.06 5.36 -25.41
CA SER A 213 15.18 4.54 -26.25
C SER A 213 14.40 5.40 -27.24
N VAL A 214 14.18 4.88 -28.44
CA VAL A 214 13.33 5.51 -29.45
C VAL A 214 12.35 4.52 -30.05
N THR A 215 11.26 5.02 -30.61
CA THR A 215 10.29 4.24 -31.38
C THR A 215 10.54 4.47 -32.88
N GLY A 216 10.82 3.39 -33.61
CA GLY A 216 11.03 3.43 -35.07
C GLY A 216 9.82 3.91 -35.85
N GLY A 217 10.05 4.55 -36.99
CA GLY A 217 9.01 5.09 -37.87
C GLY A 217 8.35 6.39 -37.38
N ARG A 218 8.80 6.95 -36.26
CA ARG A 218 8.31 8.23 -35.70
C ARG A 218 9.34 9.34 -35.85
N THR A 219 8.88 10.59 -35.84
CA THR A 219 9.75 11.77 -35.85
C THR A 219 10.34 12.05 -34.46
N LEU A 220 11.67 12.00 -34.36
CA LEU A 220 12.45 12.49 -33.23
C LEU A 220 12.77 13.97 -33.41
N GLU A 221 12.39 14.78 -32.42
CA GLU A 221 12.87 16.15 -32.30
C GLU A 221 14.09 16.19 -31.38
N VAL A 222 15.20 16.69 -31.89
CA VAL A 222 16.43 16.97 -31.12
C VAL A 222 16.51 18.48 -30.95
N CYS A 223 16.23 18.96 -29.75
CA CYS A 223 16.30 20.38 -29.40
C CYS A 223 17.52 20.67 -28.54
N LEU A 224 18.33 21.64 -28.95
CA LEU A 224 19.50 22.10 -28.20
C LEU A 224 19.39 23.60 -27.96
N VAL A 225 19.50 24.03 -26.71
CA VAL A 225 19.44 25.44 -26.32
C VAL A 225 20.66 25.78 -25.48
N GLN A 226 21.36 26.86 -25.81
CA GLN A 226 22.36 27.44 -24.91
C GLN A 226 21.65 28.21 -23.78
N ASN A 227 21.98 27.89 -22.53
CA ASN A 227 21.38 28.49 -21.36
C ASN A 227 21.80 29.97 -21.20
N TRP A 228 20.84 30.84 -20.90
CA TRP A 228 21.02 32.29 -20.75
C TRP A 228 21.94 32.69 -19.58
N THR A 229 22.03 31.85 -18.55
CA THR A 229 22.69 32.19 -17.26
C THR A 229 24.19 32.50 -17.36
N ARG A 230 24.84 32.16 -18.48
CA ARG A 230 26.27 32.41 -18.70
C ARG A 230 26.59 32.76 -20.15
N ALA A 231 25.74 33.59 -20.79
CA ALA A 231 26.11 34.26 -22.03
C ALA A 231 27.42 35.03 -21.79
N GLY A 232 28.54 34.57 -22.35
CA GLY A 232 29.83 35.23 -22.15
C GLY A 232 29.81 36.64 -22.75
N LYS A 233 30.73 37.52 -22.30
CA LYS A 233 31.02 38.82 -22.93
C LYS A 233 31.56 38.72 -24.38
N SER A 234 31.45 37.55 -25.01
CA SER A 234 31.95 37.21 -26.35
C SER A 234 30.87 37.25 -27.44
N GLU A 235 29.77 37.98 -27.24
CA GLU A 235 28.74 38.22 -28.30
C GLU A 235 29.27 38.93 -29.56
N GLY A 236 30.56 39.29 -29.62
CA GLY A 236 31.17 40.00 -30.74
C GLY A 236 32.31 39.30 -31.50
N LYS A 237 32.66 38.03 -31.22
CA LYS A 237 33.77 37.35 -31.92
C LYS A 237 33.35 36.03 -32.57
N GLY A 238 33.02 36.09 -33.87
CA GLY A 238 32.85 34.92 -34.75
C GLY A 238 31.50 34.20 -34.63
N LYS A 239 31.15 33.45 -35.68
CA LYS A 239 29.99 32.55 -35.67
C LYS A 239 30.26 31.39 -34.71
N LYS A 240 29.44 31.26 -33.67
CA LYS A 240 29.53 30.12 -32.74
C LYS A 240 28.80 28.93 -33.32
N GLN A 241 29.48 27.79 -33.38
CA GLN A 241 28.98 26.58 -34.03
C GLN A 241 28.98 25.39 -33.11
N VAL A 242 27.93 24.58 -33.23
CA VAL A 242 27.79 23.30 -32.55
C VAL A 242 27.55 22.20 -33.57
N GLN A 243 28.22 21.07 -33.39
CA GLN A 243 27.99 19.88 -34.16
C GLN A 243 27.05 18.95 -33.38
N ILE A 244 25.98 18.52 -34.05
CA ILE A 244 25.04 17.52 -33.52
C ILE A 244 25.13 16.29 -34.43
N TYR A 245 25.56 15.18 -33.86
CA TYR A 245 25.63 13.89 -34.52
C TYR A 245 24.67 12.92 -33.84
N THR A 246 23.62 12.52 -34.56
CA THR A 246 22.59 11.60 -34.07
C THR A 246 22.77 10.26 -34.75
N ARG A 247 22.87 9.18 -33.97
CA ARG A 247 23.07 7.82 -34.48
C ARG A 247 22.05 6.87 -33.88
N PHE A 248 21.49 6.00 -34.72
CA PHE A 248 20.50 5.02 -34.34
C PHE A 248 21.06 3.61 -34.34
N TYR A 249 20.50 2.78 -33.46
CA TYR A 249 20.83 1.38 -33.25
C TYR A 249 19.53 0.61 -33.02
N GLY A 250 19.52 -0.69 -33.33
CA GLY A 250 18.29 -1.45 -33.28
C GLY A 250 18.46 -2.96 -33.20
N VAL A 251 17.64 -3.57 -32.35
CA VAL A 251 17.31 -4.99 -32.45
C VAL A 251 15.79 -5.09 -32.47
N GLN A 252 15.22 -5.24 -33.67
CA GLN A 252 13.78 -5.38 -33.87
C GLN A 252 13.23 -6.56 -33.07
N ARG A 253 12.11 -6.32 -32.40
CA ARG A 253 11.41 -7.25 -31.51
C ARG A 253 10.02 -6.70 -31.21
N GLN A 254 9.20 -7.49 -30.52
CA GLN A 254 7.91 -7.03 -30.01
C GLN A 254 8.11 -5.90 -28.99
N SER A 255 7.27 -4.86 -29.05
CA SER A 255 7.32 -3.71 -28.14
C SER A 255 6.96 -4.06 -26.70
N ASN A 256 6.08 -5.04 -26.52
CA ASN A 256 5.72 -5.62 -25.23
C ASN A 256 5.84 -7.14 -25.33
N ILE A 257 6.52 -7.74 -24.36
CA ILE A 257 6.68 -9.20 -24.29
C ILE A 257 5.77 -9.71 -23.18
N ASN A 258 4.78 -10.52 -23.56
CA ASN A 258 3.87 -11.16 -22.60
C ASN A 258 4.33 -12.61 -22.40
N LEU A 259 4.63 -12.95 -21.15
CA LEU A 259 4.96 -14.29 -20.71
C LEU A 259 3.78 -14.82 -19.89
N ILE A 260 3.52 -16.12 -19.95
CA ILE A 260 2.42 -16.75 -19.22
C ILE A 260 3.01 -17.78 -18.27
N HIS A 261 2.60 -17.72 -17.01
CA HIS A 261 3.00 -18.69 -16.01
C HIS A 261 2.51 -20.11 -16.35
N GLY A 262 3.36 -21.11 -16.11
CA GLY A 262 3.10 -22.51 -16.49
C GLY A 262 3.41 -22.85 -17.95
N CYS A 263 3.64 -21.86 -18.82
CA CYS A 263 4.14 -22.10 -20.17
C CYS A 263 5.63 -22.50 -20.12
N PRO A 264 6.04 -23.65 -20.69
CA PRO A 264 7.42 -24.14 -20.55
C PRO A 264 8.45 -23.21 -21.19
N TYR A 265 8.09 -22.61 -22.34
CA TYR A 265 8.92 -21.65 -23.05
C TYR A 265 8.07 -20.65 -23.83
N THR A 266 8.55 -19.42 -23.98
CA THR A 266 7.96 -18.40 -24.86
C THR A 266 8.97 -17.95 -25.91
N PRO A 267 8.68 -18.11 -27.22
CA PRO A 267 9.59 -17.67 -28.28
C PRO A 267 9.55 -16.15 -28.45
N ILE A 268 10.72 -15.52 -28.49
CA ILE A 268 10.92 -14.08 -28.72
C ILE A 268 11.79 -13.94 -29.97
N ARG A 269 11.18 -13.53 -31.08
CA ARG A 269 11.90 -13.30 -32.34
C ARG A 269 12.60 -11.96 -32.29
N ILE A 270 13.88 -11.96 -32.64
CA ILE A 270 14.70 -10.76 -32.70
C ILE A 270 15.41 -10.67 -34.04
N LYS A 271 15.59 -9.45 -34.55
CA LYS A 271 16.33 -9.19 -35.80
C LYS A 271 17.24 -7.99 -35.62
N ALA A 272 18.51 -8.11 -35.98
CA ALA A 272 19.44 -6.98 -35.94
C ALA A 272 19.03 -5.94 -37.00
N ALA A 273 18.98 -4.67 -36.60
CA ALA A 273 18.76 -3.58 -37.55
C ALA A 273 19.94 -3.52 -38.54
N PRO A 274 19.69 -3.28 -39.85
CA PRO A 274 20.75 -2.85 -40.73
C PRO A 274 21.25 -1.44 -40.30
N PRO A 275 22.47 -1.03 -40.66
CA PRO A 275 23.47 -1.75 -41.46
C PRO A 275 24.60 -2.38 -40.64
N ARG A 276 24.58 -2.24 -39.31
CA ARG A 276 25.72 -2.62 -38.44
C ARG A 276 25.45 -3.92 -37.69
N PRO A 277 26.47 -4.78 -37.49
CA PRO A 277 26.35 -5.91 -36.58
C PRO A 277 26.02 -5.43 -35.15
N VAL A 278 25.25 -6.23 -34.42
CA VAL A 278 24.87 -5.93 -33.04
C VAL A 278 25.32 -7.06 -32.13
N GLU A 279 26.13 -6.74 -31.13
CA GLU A 279 26.45 -7.67 -30.05
C GLU A 279 25.26 -7.79 -29.10
N ILE A 280 24.80 -9.02 -28.88
CA ILE A 280 23.69 -9.33 -27.99
C ILE A 280 24.12 -10.21 -26.82
N LYS A 281 23.53 -9.93 -25.66
CA LYS A 281 23.57 -10.72 -24.43
C LYS A 281 22.20 -10.59 -23.73
N PRO A 282 21.19 -11.35 -24.20
CA PRO A 282 19.82 -11.29 -23.69
C PRO A 282 19.74 -11.48 -22.17
N THR A 283 19.12 -10.54 -21.47
CA THR A 283 18.90 -10.58 -20.03
C THR A 283 17.46 -10.18 -19.73
N LEU A 284 16.69 -11.10 -19.11
CA LEU A 284 15.32 -10.85 -18.69
C LEU A 284 15.24 -10.81 -17.16
N SER A 285 14.71 -9.72 -16.63
CA SER A 285 14.54 -9.53 -15.19
C SER A 285 13.17 -8.96 -14.87
N LEU A 286 12.52 -9.49 -13.83
CA LEU A 286 11.22 -9.08 -13.31
C LEU A 286 11.42 -8.42 -11.93
N SER A 287 11.07 -7.14 -11.81
CA SER A 287 11.43 -6.30 -10.66
C SER A 287 10.24 -5.81 -9.84
N ALA A 288 9.02 -6.09 -10.29
CA ALA A 288 7.82 -5.70 -9.56
C ALA A 288 6.67 -6.68 -9.77
N LEU A 289 6.02 -7.08 -8.69
CA LEU A 289 4.80 -7.88 -8.67
C LEU A 289 3.60 -6.95 -8.52
N HIS A 290 2.55 -7.17 -9.31
CA HIS A 290 1.30 -6.43 -9.27
C HIS A 290 0.20 -7.38 -8.85
N VAL A 291 -0.48 -7.05 -7.75
CA VAL A 291 -1.57 -7.86 -7.19
C VAL A 291 -2.85 -7.02 -7.22
N PRO A 292 -3.89 -7.46 -7.95
CA PRO A 292 -5.16 -6.77 -7.97
C PRO A 292 -6.00 -7.11 -6.73
N PHE A 293 -6.58 -6.09 -6.10
CA PHE A 293 -7.53 -6.22 -5.00
C PHE A 293 -8.88 -5.66 -5.44
N LYS A 294 -9.94 -6.46 -5.30
CA LYS A 294 -11.31 -6.00 -5.52
C LYS A 294 -11.77 -5.16 -4.32
N PRO A 295 -12.67 -4.19 -4.52
CA PRO A 295 -13.26 -3.45 -3.41
C PRO A 295 -14.09 -4.40 -2.54
N VAL A 296 -13.95 -4.26 -1.22
CA VAL A 296 -14.76 -4.94 -0.20
C VAL A 296 -16.11 -4.23 -0.06
N SER A 297 -16.13 -2.92 -0.27
CA SER A 297 -17.33 -2.08 -0.26
C SER A 297 -17.18 -0.97 -1.29
N ALA A 298 -18.27 -0.65 -1.97
CA ALA A 298 -18.40 0.46 -2.91
C ALA A 298 -19.73 1.18 -2.61
N LYS A 299 -19.68 2.46 -2.20
CA LYS A 299 -20.88 3.22 -1.82
C LYS A 299 -20.90 4.57 -2.51
N ILE A 300 -22.01 4.91 -3.16
CA ILE A 300 -22.25 6.25 -3.71
C ILE A 300 -23.08 7.05 -2.74
N GLU A 301 -22.60 8.23 -2.37
CA GLU A 301 -23.26 9.10 -1.39
C GLU A 301 -23.12 10.57 -1.81
N PRO A 302 -24.12 11.42 -1.53
CA PRO A 302 -23.95 12.86 -1.70
C PRO A 302 -22.89 13.39 -0.73
N LEU A 303 -22.10 14.36 -1.19
CA LEU A 303 -21.17 15.09 -0.34
C LEU A 303 -21.87 16.21 0.45
N GLY A 304 -21.09 16.95 1.25
CA GLY A 304 -21.62 17.99 2.11
C GLY A 304 -22.10 19.24 1.34
N PRO A 305 -22.67 20.23 2.04
CA PRO A 305 -23.23 21.46 1.44
C PRO A 305 -22.21 22.31 0.67
N ARG A 306 -20.91 22.13 0.93
CA ARG A 306 -19.82 22.80 0.22
C ARG A 306 -19.62 22.23 -1.19
N ASP A 307 -20.00 20.99 -1.42
CA ASP A 307 -19.65 20.22 -2.62
C ASP A 307 -20.75 20.33 -3.67
N MET A 308 -21.01 21.56 -4.10
CA MET A 308 -21.96 21.92 -5.15
C MET A 308 -21.19 22.51 -6.34
N THR A 309 -21.61 22.19 -7.56
CA THR A 309 -21.11 22.91 -8.74
C THR A 309 -21.66 24.36 -8.74
N PRO A 310 -21.06 25.29 -9.51
CA PRO A 310 -21.59 26.65 -9.65
C PRO A 310 -23.05 26.71 -10.09
N ASN A 311 -23.55 25.66 -10.77
CA ASN A 311 -24.93 25.54 -11.24
C ASN A 311 -25.84 24.82 -10.22
N SER A 312 -25.43 24.79 -8.95
CA SER A 312 -26.15 24.15 -7.84
C SER A 312 -26.40 22.64 -8.00
N LYS A 313 -25.56 21.93 -8.79
CA LYS A 313 -25.63 20.46 -8.84
C LYS A 313 -24.83 19.85 -7.70
N GLN A 314 -25.45 18.94 -6.94
CA GLN A 314 -24.78 18.19 -5.89
C GLN A 314 -23.67 17.31 -6.46
N ILE A 315 -22.48 17.38 -5.86
CA ILE A 315 -21.39 16.46 -6.14
C ILE A 315 -21.56 15.24 -5.24
N HIS A 316 -21.47 14.05 -5.86
CA HIS A 316 -21.50 12.78 -5.16
C HIS A 316 -20.08 12.22 -5.03
N ARG A 317 -19.88 11.36 -4.04
CA ARG A 317 -18.68 10.53 -3.91
C ARG A 317 -19.02 9.07 -4.17
N LEU A 318 -18.12 8.35 -4.81
CA LEU A 318 -17.98 6.90 -4.71
C LEU A 318 -16.86 6.60 -3.73
N LEU A 319 -17.17 5.94 -2.62
CA LEU A 319 -16.21 5.48 -1.62
C LEU A 319 -15.94 3.99 -1.81
N LEU A 320 -14.74 3.68 -2.30
CA LEU A 320 -14.24 2.31 -2.47
C LEU A 320 -13.34 1.95 -1.27
N VAL A 321 -13.62 0.82 -0.64
CA VAL A 321 -12.87 0.30 0.51
C VAL A 321 -12.14 -0.97 0.10
N TYR A 322 -10.82 -0.99 0.19
CA TYR A 322 -9.99 -2.17 -0.09
C TYR A 322 -9.30 -2.64 1.17
N LYS A 323 -9.24 -3.96 1.39
CA LYS A 323 -8.47 -4.57 2.47
C LYS A 323 -7.36 -5.44 1.88
N PHE A 324 -6.15 -5.31 2.41
CA PHE A 324 -5.02 -6.13 1.98
C PHE A 324 -4.02 -6.33 3.12
N THR A 325 -3.40 -7.51 3.16
CA THR A 325 -2.40 -7.89 4.17
C THR A 325 -1.02 -7.92 3.52
N ARG A 326 -0.02 -7.41 4.24
CA ARG A 326 1.37 -7.31 3.76
C ARG A 326 2.33 -8.17 4.56
N CYS A 327 3.31 -8.79 3.88
CA CYS A 327 4.51 -9.37 4.51
C CYS A 327 5.87 -8.69 4.23
N ASP A 328 6.10 -7.87 3.18
CA ASP A 328 7.28 -6.95 3.05
C ASP A 328 7.29 -6.09 1.75
N GLN A 329 8.22 -5.12 1.64
CA GLN A 329 8.23 -3.90 0.80
C GLN A 329 7.20 -3.77 -0.34
N LEU A 330 6.18 -2.97 -0.08
CA LEU A 330 5.07 -2.61 -0.96
C LEU A 330 5.17 -1.15 -1.36
N TYR A 331 4.78 -0.84 -2.59
CA TYR A 331 4.62 0.51 -3.11
C TYR A 331 3.20 0.66 -3.67
N LEU A 332 2.37 1.47 -3.03
CA LEU A 332 1.05 1.80 -3.55
C LEU A 332 1.21 2.74 -4.75
N ILE A 333 0.89 2.28 -5.97
CA ILE A 333 0.83 3.16 -7.14
C ILE A 333 -0.60 3.65 -7.30
N TYR A 334 -0.88 4.77 -6.65
CA TYR A 334 -1.85 5.72 -7.17
C TYR A 334 -1.04 7.02 -7.37
N PHE A 335 -0.76 7.34 -8.64
CA PHE A 335 0.00 8.53 -9.06
C PHE A 335 1.41 8.71 -8.43
N LYS A 336 2.47 8.28 -9.13
CA LYS A 336 3.89 8.69 -8.92
C LYS A 336 4.55 8.52 -7.53
N TYR A 337 3.81 8.15 -6.47
CA TYR A 337 4.35 8.01 -5.12
C TYR A 337 4.58 6.55 -4.75
N THR A 338 5.59 6.34 -3.93
CA THR A 338 6.14 5.03 -3.55
C THR A 338 6.24 5.08 -2.03
N TYR A 339 5.42 4.30 -1.32
CA TYR A 339 5.37 4.33 0.15
C TYR A 339 5.73 2.99 0.75
N LYS A 340 6.81 2.93 1.54
CA LYS A 340 7.22 1.72 2.24
C LYS A 340 6.30 1.49 3.44
N LEU A 341 5.33 0.58 3.29
CA LEU A 341 4.53 0.05 4.40
C LEU A 341 5.38 -0.87 5.31
N GLU A 342 4.84 -1.37 6.42
CA GLU A 342 5.41 -2.43 7.27
C GLU A 342 4.55 -3.70 7.18
N LYS A 343 4.98 -4.83 7.75
CA LYS A 343 4.12 -6.02 7.83
C LYS A 343 2.85 -5.67 8.62
N GLY A 344 1.68 -6.13 8.17
CA GLY A 344 0.41 -5.84 8.82
C GLY A 344 -0.78 -5.82 7.86
N GLU A 345 -1.96 -5.57 8.42
CA GLU A 345 -3.21 -5.40 7.68
C GLU A 345 -3.48 -3.94 7.39
N TYR A 346 -3.87 -3.64 6.16
CA TYR A 346 -4.11 -2.29 5.69
C TYR A 346 -5.48 -2.17 5.04
N THR A 347 -6.09 -1.01 5.22
CA THR A 347 -7.32 -0.61 4.54
C THR A 347 -7.05 0.65 3.72
N ALA A 348 -7.34 0.61 2.43
CA ALA A 348 -7.30 1.78 1.56
C ALA A 348 -8.72 2.27 1.28
N HIS A 349 -8.94 3.56 1.51
CA HIS A 349 -10.16 4.26 1.10
C HIS A 349 -9.84 5.10 -0.14
N VAL A 350 -10.59 4.89 -1.22
CA VAL A 350 -10.47 5.65 -2.46
C VAL A 350 -11.76 6.40 -2.71
N GLN A 351 -11.67 7.72 -2.89
CA GLN A 351 -12.81 8.58 -3.18
C GLN A 351 -12.75 9.06 -4.63
N VAL A 352 -13.80 8.76 -5.40
CA VAL A 352 -14.02 9.36 -6.73
C VAL A 352 -15.20 10.32 -6.63
N ARG A 353 -15.08 11.51 -7.22
CA ARG A 353 -16.09 12.56 -7.12
C ARG A 353 -16.65 12.90 -8.49
N HIS A 354 -17.98 12.92 -8.60
CA HIS A 354 -18.64 13.31 -9.84
C HIS A 354 -20.05 13.85 -9.54
N PRO A 355 -20.56 14.86 -10.27
CA PRO A 355 -21.93 15.33 -10.10
C PRO A 355 -22.98 14.30 -10.58
N GLU A 356 -22.65 13.52 -11.61
CA GLU A 356 -23.53 12.49 -12.16
C GLU A 356 -23.21 11.12 -11.57
N THR A 357 -24.20 10.46 -10.95
CA THR A 357 -24.03 9.16 -10.28
C THR A 357 -23.83 8.01 -11.26
N SER A 358 -24.43 8.09 -12.47
CA SER A 358 -24.28 7.08 -13.52
C SER A 358 -22.81 6.85 -13.92
N GLN A 359 -21.99 7.90 -13.91
CA GLN A 359 -20.54 7.80 -14.18
C GLN A 359 -19.79 7.13 -13.02
N LEU A 360 -20.27 7.29 -11.79
CA LEU A 360 -19.69 6.65 -10.60
C LEU A 360 -20.06 5.15 -10.55
N ASP A 361 -21.27 4.78 -10.98
CA ASP A 361 -21.71 3.38 -11.03
C ASP A 361 -20.76 2.52 -11.89
N LEU A 362 -20.27 3.07 -13.00
CA LEU A 362 -19.30 2.42 -13.89
C LEU A 362 -17.96 2.08 -13.20
N LEU A 363 -17.68 2.67 -12.04
CA LEU A 363 -16.40 2.53 -11.32
C LEU A 363 -16.53 1.71 -10.04
N MET A 364 -17.71 1.19 -9.69
CA MET A 364 -17.92 0.43 -8.43
C MET A 364 -17.03 -0.80 -8.30
N ASP A 365 -16.77 -1.49 -9.40
CA ASP A 365 -15.96 -2.72 -9.44
C ASP A 365 -14.47 -2.48 -9.74
N THR A 366 -14.02 -1.22 -9.71
CA THR A 366 -12.64 -0.86 -10.08
C THR A 366 -11.64 -1.54 -9.13
N PRO A 367 -10.73 -2.40 -9.62
CA PRO A 367 -9.73 -3.03 -8.76
C PRO A 367 -8.61 -2.05 -8.39
N LEU A 368 -8.10 -2.17 -7.17
CA LEU A 368 -6.86 -1.51 -6.74
C LEU A 368 -5.67 -2.41 -7.07
N ILE A 369 -4.77 -1.94 -7.94
CA ILE A 369 -3.52 -2.65 -8.23
C ILE A 369 -2.45 -2.22 -7.25
N VAL A 370 -1.94 -3.18 -6.50
CA VAL A 370 -0.90 -2.96 -5.51
C VAL A 370 0.42 -3.48 -6.07
N ARG A 371 1.44 -2.61 -6.19
CA ARG A 371 2.76 -2.95 -6.75
C ARG A 371 3.77 -3.25 -5.64
N VAL A 372 4.22 -4.49 -5.55
CA VAL A 372 5.31 -4.93 -4.68
C VAL A 372 6.62 -4.84 -5.45
N HIS A 373 7.65 -4.23 -4.87
CA HIS A 373 8.98 -4.25 -5.47
C HIS A 373 9.70 -5.54 -5.09
N VAL A 374 10.29 -6.21 -6.08
CA VAL A 374 10.99 -7.47 -5.89
C VAL A 374 12.49 -7.21 -5.97
N SER A 375 13.18 -7.37 -4.84
CA SER A 375 14.62 -7.16 -4.70
C SER A 375 15.25 -8.35 -3.97
N PRO A 376 16.20 -9.09 -4.60
CA PRO A 376 16.69 -8.91 -5.96
C PRO A 376 15.62 -9.24 -7.01
N ALA A 377 15.73 -8.65 -8.21
CA ALA A 377 14.82 -8.93 -9.32
C ALA A 377 14.91 -10.40 -9.76
N LEU A 378 13.78 -11.00 -10.12
CA LEU A 378 13.70 -12.39 -10.57
C LEU A 378 14.22 -12.48 -12.01
N THR A 379 15.26 -13.27 -12.23
CA THR A 379 15.82 -13.48 -13.57
C THR A 379 15.24 -14.73 -14.20
N LEU A 380 14.95 -14.66 -15.49
CA LEU A 380 14.52 -15.80 -16.29
C LEU A 380 15.62 -16.19 -17.27
N ASP A 381 15.83 -17.48 -17.42
CA ASP A 381 16.79 -18.00 -18.37
C ASP A 381 16.27 -17.86 -19.82
N ILE A 382 17.19 -17.46 -20.70
CA ILE A 382 16.95 -17.37 -22.13
C ILE A 382 17.88 -18.34 -22.84
N THR A 383 17.30 -19.23 -23.65
CA THR A 383 18.01 -20.29 -24.39
C THR A 383 17.84 -20.13 -25.90
N SER A 384 18.68 -20.82 -26.66
CA SER A 384 18.61 -20.88 -28.14
C SER A 384 17.55 -21.83 -28.69
N ALA A 385 17.06 -22.75 -27.86
CA ALA A 385 16.08 -23.77 -28.21
C ALA A 385 15.03 -23.94 -27.10
N PRO A 386 13.81 -24.44 -27.42
CA PRO A 386 12.71 -24.57 -26.47
C PRO A 386 12.92 -25.67 -25.43
N ASN A 387 13.61 -26.75 -25.80
CA ASN A 387 13.92 -27.86 -24.90
C ASN A 387 15.35 -27.69 -24.39
N ALA A 388 15.56 -27.74 -23.08
CA ALA A 388 16.89 -27.73 -22.46
C ALA A 388 17.65 -29.07 -22.64
N GLY A 389 17.54 -29.70 -23.82
CA GLY A 389 18.35 -30.86 -24.21
C GLY A 389 19.79 -30.45 -24.58
N GLU A 390 20.61 -31.41 -24.98
CA GLU A 390 22.07 -31.24 -25.19
C GLU A 390 22.46 -30.12 -26.19
N ASP A 391 21.60 -29.76 -27.15
CA ASP A 391 21.86 -28.71 -28.15
C ASP A 391 21.45 -27.28 -27.73
N ALA A 392 20.76 -27.12 -26.59
CA ALA A 392 20.32 -25.81 -26.13
C ALA A 392 21.44 -25.10 -25.38
N PHE A 393 21.84 -23.92 -25.88
CA PHE A 393 22.81 -23.07 -25.19
C PHE A 393 22.13 -21.86 -24.57
N LYS A 394 22.65 -21.44 -23.42
CA LYS A 394 22.32 -20.16 -22.81
C LYS A 394 23.01 -19.05 -23.58
N TRP A 395 22.28 -17.98 -23.89
CA TRP A 395 22.86 -16.87 -24.64
C TRP A 395 23.95 -16.16 -23.84
N SER A 396 25.16 -16.13 -24.39
CA SER A 396 26.30 -15.33 -23.93
C SER A 396 26.53 -14.17 -24.91
N ASN A 397 27.75 -13.62 -25.01
CA ASN A 397 28.03 -12.58 -26.00
C ASN A 397 28.02 -13.20 -27.42
N LYS A 398 27.11 -12.74 -28.27
CA LYS A 398 27.03 -13.16 -29.68
C LYS A 398 26.75 -11.97 -30.58
N ALA A 399 27.51 -11.84 -31.67
CA ALA A 399 27.23 -10.85 -32.70
C ALA A 399 26.14 -11.38 -33.66
N LEU A 400 25.13 -10.56 -33.92
CA LEU A 400 24.20 -10.73 -35.03
C LEU A 400 24.64 -9.86 -36.19
N MET A 401 24.75 -10.45 -37.37
CA MET A 401 25.03 -9.73 -38.61
C MET A 401 23.86 -8.81 -38.99
N PRO A 402 24.08 -7.76 -39.80
CA PRO A 402 23.02 -6.88 -40.26
C PRO A 402 21.86 -7.66 -40.88
N SER A 403 20.63 -7.34 -40.49
CA SER A 403 19.40 -8.05 -40.90
C SER A 403 19.29 -9.53 -40.50
N GLN A 404 20.25 -10.09 -39.76
CA GLN A 404 20.16 -11.46 -39.26
C GLN A 404 19.04 -11.57 -38.22
N GLN A 405 18.23 -12.61 -38.37
CA GLN A 405 17.15 -12.95 -37.45
C GLN A 405 17.50 -14.19 -36.63
N THR A 406 17.08 -14.20 -35.38
CA THR A 406 17.16 -15.38 -34.51
C THR A 406 15.96 -15.41 -33.56
N THR A 407 15.75 -16.54 -32.90
CA THR A 407 14.67 -16.71 -31.91
C THR A 407 15.27 -17.06 -30.56
N LEU A 408 14.87 -16.30 -29.55
CA LEU A 408 15.18 -16.55 -28.15
C LEU A 408 14.03 -17.33 -27.52
N TYR A 409 14.30 -18.20 -26.54
CA TYR A 409 13.25 -18.88 -25.78
C TYR A 409 13.38 -18.51 -24.31
N ALA A 410 12.39 -17.80 -23.77
CA ALA A 410 12.32 -17.48 -22.34
C ALA A 410 11.64 -18.65 -21.60
N GLY A 411 12.30 -19.20 -20.58
CA GLY A 411 11.75 -20.30 -19.79
C GLY A 411 10.61 -19.88 -18.83
N SER A 412 10.06 -20.85 -18.09
CA SER A 412 9.12 -20.58 -17.00
C SER A 412 9.83 -20.18 -15.70
N LEU A 413 9.15 -19.42 -14.85
CA LEU A 413 9.63 -19.05 -13.52
C LEU A 413 9.21 -20.15 -12.52
N PRO A 414 10.16 -20.74 -11.75
CA PRO A 414 9.85 -21.72 -10.72
C PRO A 414 9.01 -21.17 -9.56
N ASP A 415 8.07 -21.97 -9.04
CA ASP A 415 7.15 -21.58 -7.97
C ASP A 415 7.84 -21.23 -6.65
N ASP A 416 8.99 -21.85 -6.37
CA ASP A 416 9.80 -21.63 -5.17
C ASP A 416 10.43 -20.24 -5.13
N LYS A 417 10.67 -19.62 -6.31
CA LYS A 417 11.25 -18.29 -6.46
C LYS A 417 10.19 -17.16 -6.42
N LEU A 418 8.90 -17.49 -6.39
CA LEU A 418 7.84 -16.49 -6.35
C LEU A 418 7.80 -15.76 -5.00
N PRO A 419 7.55 -14.43 -4.98
CA PRO A 419 7.43 -13.69 -3.73
C PRO A 419 6.28 -14.22 -2.87
N LYS A 420 6.58 -14.73 -1.68
CA LYS A 420 5.58 -15.22 -0.70
C LYS A 420 5.01 -14.11 0.20
N ALA A 421 5.47 -12.87 0.01
CA ALA A 421 5.11 -11.73 0.84
C ALA A 421 3.68 -11.20 0.61
N VAL A 422 3.09 -11.47 -0.55
CA VAL A 422 1.69 -11.18 -0.84
C VAL A 422 1.11 -12.42 -1.49
N SER A 423 -0.07 -12.84 -1.04
CA SER A 423 -0.79 -13.95 -1.67
C SER A 423 -1.09 -13.58 -3.12
N LEU A 424 -0.47 -14.31 -4.04
CA LEU A 424 -0.77 -14.23 -5.46
C LEU A 424 -2.22 -14.67 -5.67
N VAL A 425 -2.94 -13.85 -6.43
CA VAL A 425 -4.31 -14.13 -6.88
C VAL A 425 -4.34 -14.18 -8.40
N SER A 426 -5.36 -14.82 -8.96
CA SER A 426 -5.58 -14.81 -10.40
C SER A 426 -5.64 -13.37 -10.92
N GLY A 427 -4.97 -13.10 -12.04
CA GLY A 427 -4.81 -11.75 -12.58
C GLY A 427 -3.65 -10.96 -11.97
N SER A 428 -2.88 -11.53 -11.05
CA SER A 428 -1.57 -10.97 -10.69
C SER A 428 -0.63 -11.02 -11.89
N PHE A 429 0.34 -10.12 -11.94
CA PHE A 429 1.38 -10.14 -12.96
C PHE A 429 2.68 -9.52 -12.45
N LEU A 430 3.81 -10.02 -12.93
CA LEU A 430 5.11 -9.40 -12.72
C LEU A 430 5.45 -8.50 -13.91
N THR A 431 6.08 -7.37 -13.66
CA THR A 431 6.63 -6.51 -14.72
C THR A 431 8.14 -6.42 -14.60
N GLY A 432 8.79 -6.31 -15.75
CA GLY A 432 10.23 -6.25 -15.84
C GLY A 432 10.72 -5.70 -17.16
N SER A 433 11.97 -6.00 -17.46
CA SER A 433 12.57 -5.60 -18.72
C SER A 433 13.42 -6.71 -19.35
N LEU A 434 13.35 -6.81 -20.67
CA LEU A 434 14.30 -7.52 -21.52
C LEU A 434 15.31 -6.52 -22.07
N VAL A 435 16.59 -6.83 -21.88
CA VAL A 435 17.75 -6.12 -22.46
C VAL A 435 18.45 -7.09 -23.40
N LEU A 436 18.78 -6.66 -24.61
CA LEU A 436 19.42 -7.49 -25.63
C LEU A 436 20.85 -7.04 -25.92
N MET A 437 21.10 -5.75 -26.08
CA MET A 437 22.40 -5.21 -26.50
C MET A 437 23.48 -5.43 -25.43
N ASN A 438 24.67 -5.82 -25.86
CA ASN A 438 25.84 -6.04 -25.00
C ASN A 438 26.85 -4.87 -25.06
N ASP A 439 26.36 -3.64 -25.23
CA ASP A 439 27.18 -2.43 -25.14
C ASP A 439 26.92 -1.71 -23.81
N SER A 440 27.95 -1.15 -23.20
CA SER A 440 27.87 -0.54 -21.86
C SER A 440 26.92 0.66 -21.77
N GLU A 441 26.81 1.46 -22.84
CA GLU A 441 25.93 2.63 -22.92
C GLU A 441 24.58 2.27 -23.53
N LEU A 442 24.54 1.48 -24.62
CA LEU A 442 23.30 1.15 -25.31
C LEU A 442 22.39 0.28 -24.45
N LYS A 443 22.94 -0.64 -23.64
CA LYS A 443 22.16 -1.52 -22.75
C LYS A 443 21.30 -0.75 -21.73
N LEU A 444 21.68 0.50 -21.40
CA LEU A 444 20.93 1.33 -20.45
C LEU A 444 19.61 1.83 -21.09
N ALA A 445 19.63 2.06 -22.39
CA ALA A 445 18.49 2.49 -23.19
C ALA A 445 17.71 1.32 -23.81
N ASP A 446 18.37 0.19 -24.04
CA ASP A 446 17.80 -1.01 -24.66
C ASP A 446 16.88 -1.76 -23.69
N ARG A 447 15.68 -1.23 -23.43
CA ARG A 447 14.71 -1.81 -22.50
C ARG A 447 13.39 -2.08 -23.20
N THR A 448 12.97 -3.34 -23.16
CA THR A 448 11.63 -3.76 -23.60
C THR A 448 10.82 -4.15 -22.40
N THR A 449 9.59 -3.64 -22.29
CA THR A 449 8.66 -4.00 -21.23
C THR A 449 8.28 -5.48 -21.33
N VAL A 450 8.45 -6.20 -20.22
CA VAL A 450 8.04 -7.59 -20.08
C VAL A 450 6.93 -7.66 -19.03
N THR A 451 5.84 -8.34 -19.35
CA THR A 451 4.75 -8.63 -18.42
C THR A 451 4.60 -10.14 -18.32
N TYR A 452 4.69 -10.68 -17.11
CA TYR A 452 4.57 -12.10 -16.83
C TYR A 452 3.27 -12.33 -16.07
N TRP A 453 2.32 -13.00 -16.71
CA TRP A 453 0.94 -13.15 -16.27
C TRP A 453 0.69 -14.44 -15.50
N PHE A 454 -0.08 -14.34 -14.41
CA PHE A 454 -0.61 -15.48 -13.67
C PHE A 454 -2.09 -15.67 -14.06
N THR A 455 -2.37 -16.60 -14.97
CA THR A 455 -3.72 -16.89 -15.49
C THR A 455 -4.57 -17.63 -14.48
N GLU A 456 -4.04 -18.72 -13.91
CA GLU A 456 -4.69 -19.53 -12.88
C GLU A 456 -3.68 -19.80 -11.77
N TYR A 457 -3.71 -18.99 -10.71
CA TYR A 457 -2.86 -19.21 -9.54
C TYR A 457 -3.72 -19.52 -8.33
N SER A 458 -3.74 -20.79 -7.93
CA SER A 458 -4.37 -21.23 -6.69
C SER A 458 -3.30 -21.35 -5.62
N THR A 459 -3.52 -20.74 -4.46
CA THR A 459 -2.72 -21.00 -3.26
C THR A 459 -2.95 -22.41 -2.70
N ARG A 460 -3.90 -23.18 -3.25
CA ARG A 460 -3.99 -24.60 -2.89
C ARG A 460 -2.72 -25.26 -3.40
N PRO A 461 -1.92 -25.90 -2.53
CA PRO A 461 -0.80 -26.69 -3.01
C PRO A 461 -1.32 -27.64 -4.08
N SER A 462 -0.59 -27.74 -5.20
CA SER A 462 -0.85 -28.66 -6.31
C SER A 462 -1.09 -30.11 -5.86
N LYS A 463 -0.78 -30.47 -4.61
CA LYS A 463 -1.25 -31.69 -3.93
C LYS A 463 -2.76 -31.94 -4.02
N ALA A 464 -3.61 -30.92 -4.22
CA ALA A 464 -5.05 -31.12 -4.39
C ALA A 464 -5.48 -31.49 -5.82
N LEU A 465 -4.61 -31.31 -6.82
CA LEU A 465 -4.91 -31.61 -8.25
C LEU A 465 -3.88 -32.52 -8.93
N SER A 466 -2.75 -32.81 -8.28
CA SER A 466 -1.74 -33.73 -8.76
C SER A 466 -1.16 -34.53 -7.60
N MET A 467 -1.99 -35.40 -7.02
CA MET A 467 -1.59 -36.78 -6.72
C MET A 467 -2.88 -37.59 -6.69
N VAL A 468 -3.01 -38.55 -7.60
CA VAL A 468 -3.59 -39.85 -7.23
C VAL A 468 -2.63 -40.41 -6.18
N THR A 469 -2.66 -39.89 -4.96
CA THR A 469 -2.20 -40.65 -3.83
C THR A 469 -3.20 -41.77 -3.76
N LEU A 470 -2.74 -42.98 -4.03
CA LEU A 470 -3.36 -44.18 -3.51
C LEU A 470 -3.40 -44.00 -1.99
N LYS A 471 -4.42 -43.30 -1.49
CA LYS A 471 -4.90 -43.54 -0.13
C LYS A 471 -5.25 -45.01 -0.19
N GLU A 472 -4.44 -45.83 0.48
CA GLU A 472 -4.87 -47.17 0.83
C GLU A 472 -6.29 -47.03 1.36
N LYS A 473 -7.21 -47.69 0.68
CA LYS A 473 -8.60 -47.79 1.10
C LYS A 473 -8.49 -48.47 2.46
N LYS A 474 -8.62 -47.70 3.55
CA LYS A 474 -8.92 -48.29 4.86
C LYS A 474 -10.29 -48.94 4.71
N THR A 475 -10.28 -50.20 4.34
CA THR A 475 -11.37 -51.13 4.62
C THR A 475 -11.56 -51.14 6.11
N GLU A 476 -12.68 -50.59 6.57
CA GLU A 476 -13.54 -51.13 7.61
C GLU A 476 -14.50 -50.02 8.08
N SER A 477 -15.81 -50.33 8.02
CA SER A 477 -16.92 -49.53 8.52
C SER A 477 -16.91 -49.33 10.05
N SER A 478 -15.81 -49.68 10.74
CA SER A 478 -15.59 -49.54 12.19
C SER A 478 -14.84 -48.25 12.56
N GLY A 479 -14.27 -47.53 11.58
CA GLY A 479 -13.52 -46.29 11.81
C GLY A 479 -14.37 -45.02 11.82
N GLU A 480 -15.48 -44.99 11.10
CA GLU A 480 -16.30 -43.78 10.92
C GLU A 480 -16.99 -43.34 12.23
N GLU A 481 -17.41 -44.28 13.07
CA GLU A 481 -18.01 -43.99 14.39
C GLU A 481 -16.99 -43.38 15.34
N LYS A 482 -15.76 -43.89 15.34
CA LYS A 482 -14.65 -43.34 16.13
C LYS A 482 -14.22 -41.95 15.64
N ASP A 483 -14.14 -41.75 14.32
CA ASP A 483 -13.84 -40.44 13.72
C ASP A 483 -14.95 -39.42 14.05
N MET A 484 -16.22 -39.86 14.07
CA MET A 484 -17.36 -39.04 14.52
C MET A 484 -17.24 -38.68 16.01
N GLU A 485 -16.96 -39.64 16.89
CA GLU A 485 -16.76 -39.39 18.33
C GLU A 485 -15.58 -38.46 18.61
N ASP A 486 -14.47 -38.64 17.89
CA ASP A 486 -13.30 -37.76 17.96
C ASP A 486 -13.65 -36.33 17.52
N ALA A 487 -14.41 -36.16 16.43
CA ALA A 487 -14.88 -34.85 15.97
C ALA A 487 -15.85 -34.19 16.96
N ILE A 488 -16.75 -34.96 17.58
CA ILE A 488 -17.65 -34.46 18.63
C ILE A 488 -16.84 -33.97 19.84
N ARG A 489 -15.87 -34.77 20.31
CA ARG A 489 -14.99 -34.39 21.42
C ARG A 489 -14.22 -33.10 21.11
N ASP A 490 -13.56 -33.03 19.96
CA ASP A 490 -12.74 -31.88 19.58
C ASP A 490 -13.61 -30.62 19.42
N THR A 491 -14.83 -30.78 18.91
CA THR A 491 -15.84 -29.71 18.88
C THR A 491 -16.22 -29.25 20.28
N GLN A 492 -16.53 -30.18 21.20
CA GLN A 492 -16.85 -29.88 22.60
C GLN A 492 -15.70 -29.17 23.32
N ILE A 493 -14.45 -29.58 23.09
CA ILE A 493 -13.25 -28.90 23.61
C ILE A 493 -13.17 -27.47 23.06
N SER A 494 -13.41 -27.25 21.77
CA SER A 494 -13.41 -25.91 21.17
C SER A 494 -14.45 -24.97 21.78
N TRP A 495 -15.55 -25.50 22.32
CA TRP A 495 -16.60 -24.71 22.97
C TRP A 495 -16.23 -24.27 24.38
N LEU A 496 -15.29 -24.93 25.06
CA LEU A 496 -14.83 -24.53 26.39
C LEU A 496 -14.32 -23.09 26.44
N THR A 497 -13.72 -22.59 25.36
CA THR A 497 -13.24 -21.19 25.24
C THR A 497 -14.29 -20.22 24.69
N LYS A 498 -15.34 -20.73 24.04
CA LYS A 498 -16.41 -19.92 23.41
C LYS A 498 -17.58 -19.64 24.35
N LEU A 499 -17.78 -20.46 25.38
CA LEU A 499 -18.85 -20.31 26.36
C LEU A 499 -18.57 -19.14 27.31
N LYS A 500 -19.59 -18.28 27.52
CA LYS A 500 -19.51 -17.10 28.42
C LYS A 500 -19.88 -17.42 29.87
N ASP A 501 -20.69 -18.45 30.09
CA ASP A 501 -21.15 -18.85 31.42
C ASP A 501 -20.10 -19.76 32.11
N PRO A 502 -19.49 -19.33 33.23
CA PRO A 502 -18.47 -20.12 33.92
C PRO A 502 -18.99 -21.45 34.46
N VAL A 503 -20.26 -21.54 34.86
CA VAL A 503 -20.84 -22.77 35.41
C VAL A 503 -21.01 -23.82 34.32
N ALA A 504 -21.46 -23.39 33.12
CA ALA A 504 -21.55 -24.25 31.96
C ALA A 504 -20.18 -24.76 31.49
N VAL A 505 -19.14 -23.92 31.54
CA VAL A 505 -17.75 -24.32 31.22
C VAL A 505 -17.25 -25.40 32.16
N ASP A 506 -17.42 -25.23 33.48
CA ASP A 506 -16.94 -26.21 34.45
C ASP A 506 -17.72 -27.53 34.39
N ARG A 507 -19.03 -27.48 34.11
CA ARG A 507 -19.83 -28.68 33.83
C ARG A 507 -19.31 -29.43 32.60
N LEU A 508 -19.17 -28.74 31.46
CA LEU A 508 -18.69 -29.36 30.22
C LEU A 508 -17.28 -29.94 30.39
N TYR A 509 -16.40 -29.23 31.09
CA TYR A 509 -15.06 -29.73 31.39
C TYR A 509 -15.12 -31.00 32.25
N SER A 510 -15.97 -31.03 33.29
CA SER A 510 -16.13 -32.19 34.17
C SER A 510 -16.63 -33.43 33.41
N GLU A 511 -17.56 -33.24 32.47
CA GLU A 511 -18.04 -34.31 31.59
C GLU A 511 -16.95 -34.81 30.64
N LEU A 512 -16.14 -33.91 30.08
CA LEU A 512 -15.05 -34.24 29.15
C LEU A 512 -13.86 -34.92 29.84
N ILE A 513 -13.44 -34.45 31.01
CA ILE A 513 -12.29 -35.01 31.72
C ILE A 513 -12.59 -36.39 32.31
N ALA A 514 -13.85 -36.63 32.69
CA ALA A 514 -14.30 -37.96 33.12
C ALA A 514 -14.23 -38.99 31.97
N LYS A 515 -14.50 -38.57 30.74
CA LYS A 515 -14.45 -39.43 29.54
C LYS A 515 -13.06 -39.54 28.93
N TYR A 516 -12.28 -38.46 28.96
CA TYR A 516 -10.99 -38.37 28.26
C TYR A 516 -9.88 -37.79 29.17
N PRO A 517 -9.49 -38.48 30.25
CA PRO A 517 -8.56 -37.97 31.26
C PRO A 517 -7.14 -37.73 30.74
N THR A 518 -6.73 -38.43 29.68
CA THR A 518 -5.37 -38.38 29.10
C THR A 518 -5.29 -37.61 27.79
N HIS A 519 -6.35 -36.90 27.41
CA HIS A 519 -6.40 -36.21 26.14
C HIS A 519 -5.72 -34.83 26.23
N LEU A 520 -4.57 -34.71 25.59
CA LEU A 520 -3.69 -33.54 25.66
C LEU A 520 -4.37 -32.20 25.25
N PRO A 521 -5.14 -32.11 24.14
CA PRO A 521 -5.87 -30.90 23.78
C PRO A 521 -6.86 -30.40 24.86
N LEU A 522 -7.52 -31.31 25.58
CA LEU A 522 -8.44 -30.97 26.66
C LEU A 522 -7.70 -30.32 27.84
N LEU A 523 -6.58 -30.94 28.26
CA LEU A 523 -5.75 -30.44 29.35
C LEU A 523 -5.14 -29.07 29.01
N LEU A 524 -4.61 -28.90 27.79
CA LEU A 524 -4.10 -27.61 27.29
C LEU A 524 -5.17 -26.52 27.29
N THR A 525 -6.41 -26.87 26.91
CA THR A 525 -7.53 -25.92 26.87
C THR A 525 -7.95 -25.48 28.28
N LYS A 526 -8.02 -26.41 29.24
CA LYS A 526 -8.28 -26.06 30.65
C LYS A 526 -7.17 -25.20 31.25
N MET A 527 -5.91 -25.51 30.95
CA MET A 527 -4.77 -24.71 31.38
C MET A 527 -4.86 -23.26 30.86
N LYS A 528 -5.21 -23.07 29.58
CA LYS A 528 -5.46 -21.72 29.01
C LYS A 528 -6.60 -20.98 29.73
N LEU A 529 -7.73 -21.66 29.97
CA LEU A 529 -8.86 -21.06 30.70
C LEU A 529 -8.50 -20.61 32.13
N LEU A 530 -7.63 -21.35 32.81
CA LEU A 530 -7.17 -21.01 34.16
C LEU A 530 -6.16 -19.85 34.16
N VAL A 531 -5.43 -19.65 33.06
CA VAL A 531 -4.53 -18.51 32.89
C VAL A 531 -5.30 -17.21 32.64
N ASP A 532 -6.45 -17.28 31.96
CA ASP A 532 -7.21 -16.11 31.51
C ASP A 532 -8.03 -15.40 32.62
N LYS A 533 -8.12 -15.95 33.83
CA LYS A 533 -8.96 -15.44 34.94
C LYS A 533 -8.14 -14.87 36.11
N LYS A 534 -8.77 -14.02 36.95
CA LYS A 534 -8.22 -13.61 38.26
C LYS A 534 -8.19 -14.84 39.18
N ARG A 535 -7.01 -15.40 39.39
CA ARG A 535 -6.82 -16.69 40.07
C ARG A 535 -7.08 -16.63 41.57
N SER A 536 -7.93 -17.52 42.05
CA SER A 536 -7.97 -17.97 43.45
C SER A 536 -6.74 -18.85 43.77
N LYS A 537 -6.44 -19.04 45.07
CA LYS A 537 -5.37 -19.94 45.53
C LYS A 537 -5.63 -21.39 45.06
N THR A 538 -6.88 -21.83 45.12
CA THR A 538 -7.34 -23.15 44.66
C THR A 538 -7.16 -23.36 43.15
N GLU A 539 -7.45 -22.34 42.34
CA GLU A 539 -7.28 -22.40 40.87
C GLU A 539 -5.80 -22.50 40.48
N THR A 540 -4.92 -21.86 41.24
CA THR A 540 -3.46 -21.92 41.03
C THR A 540 -2.91 -23.32 41.32
N GLU A 541 -3.40 -23.97 42.38
CA GLU A 541 -3.05 -25.36 42.70
C GLU A 541 -3.56 -26.32 41.61
N THR A 542 -4.80 -26.15 41.13
CA THR A 542 -5.32 -26.97 40.02
C THR A 542 -4.54 -26.80 38.72
N MET A 543 -4.08 -25.58 38.43
CA MET A 543 -3.24 -25.30 37.26
C MET A 543 -1.89 -26.02 37.35
N ASN A 544 -1.24 -26.02 38.52
CA ASN A 544 0.03 -26.72 38.73
C ASN A 544 -0.12 -28.24 38.56
N LEU A 545 -1.23 -28.82 39.05
CA LEU A 545 -1.54 -30.24 38.85
C LEU A 545 -1.75 -30.59 37.38
N ILE A 546 -2.50 -29.77 36.65
CA ILE A 546 -2.72 -29.96 35.20
C ILE A 546 -1.39 -29.85 34.43
N ILE A 547 -0.53 -28.88 34.78
CA ILE A 547 0.79 -28.73 34.14
C ILE A 547 1.66 -29.96 34.39
N GLN A 548 1.68 -30.49 35.62
CA GLN A 548 2.41 -31.72 35.91
C GLN A 548 1.87 -32.91 35.09
N GLN A 549 0.55 -33.07 35.03
CA GLN A 549 -0.09 -34.12 34.24
C GLN A 549 0.24 -34.02 32.75
N ILE A 550 0.32 -32.81 32.18
CA ILE A 550 0.70 -32.62 30.78
C ILE A 550 2.18 -32.98 30.56
N LEU A 551 3.09 -32.56 31.44
CA LEU A 551 4.51 -32.88 31.32
C LEU A 551 4.77 -34.39 31.40
N GLU A 552 4.06 -35.10 32.28
CA GLU A 552 4.10 -36.56 32.38
C GLU A 552 3.57 -37.24 31.10
N GLN A 553 2.46 -36.75 30.54
CA GLN A 553 1.89 -37.29 29.29
C GLN A 553 2.77 -37.02 28.06
N CYS A 554 3.43 -35.86 28.00
CA CYS A 554 4.30 -35.51 26.88
C CYS A 554 5.66 -36.24 26.91
N ARG A 555 6.02 -36.90 28.01
CA ARG A 555 7.29 -37.63 28.20
C ARG A 555 8.49 -36.82 27.74
N VAL A 556 8.80 -35.78 28.50
CA VAL A 556 9.82 -34.77 28.22
C VAL A 556 11.15 -35.36 27.70
N ASP A 557 11.63 -36.44 28.31
CA ASP A 557 12.89 -37.11 27.92
C ASP A 557 12.85 -37.74 26.53
N GLU A 558 11.71 -38.27 26.08
CA GLU A 558 11.57 -38.86 24.74
C GLU A 558 11.68 -37.78 23.67
N VAL A 559 11.04 -36.62 23.91
CA VAL A 559 11.07 -35.48 22.99
C VAL A 559 12.48 -34.89 22.89
N LEU A 560 13.18 -34.74 24.03
CA LEU A 560 14.57 -34.25 24.03
C LEU A 560 15.53 -35.19 23.30
N LYS A 561 15.41 -36.50 23.53
CA LYS A 561 16.20 -37.52 22.81
C LYS A 561 15.94 -37.47 21.31
N TYR A 562 14.68 -37.28 20.90
CA TYR A 562 14.31 -37.15 19.50
C TYR A 562 14.88 -35.88 18.83
N LEU A 563 14.88 -34.74 19.54
CA LEU A 563 15.46 -33.48 19.05
C LEU A 563 16.99 -33.53 18.93
N GLY A 564 17.66 -34.33 19.77
CA GLY A 564 19.11 -34.53 19.73
C GLY A 564 19.59 -35.54 18.69
N ALA A 565 18.70 -36.34 18.12
CA ALA A 565 19.04 -37.37 17.13
C ALA A 565 19.02 -36.82 15.69
N ARG A 566 19.94 -37.31 14.84
CA ARG A 566 19.95 -36.99 13.40
C ARG A 566 18.81 -37.75 12.70
N GLN A 567 17.90 -37.01 12.06
CA GLN A 567 16.72 -37.58 11.41
C GLN A 567 17.02 -37.93 9.94
N GLU A 568 16.47 -39.05 9.47
CA GLU A 568 16.52 -39.49 8.06
C GLU A 568 15.13 -39.37 7.42
N ASN A 569 15.05 -38.88 6.18
CA ASN A 569 13.75 -38.61 5.55
C ASN A 569 13.05 -39.90 5.09
N SER A 570 12.28 -40.54 5.98
CA SER A 570 11.37 -41.67 5.68
C SER A 570 9.90 -41.31 5.96
N VAL A 571 8.96 -42.00 5.30
CA VAL A 571 7.51 -41.76 5.38
C VAL A 571 6.97 -42.02 6.80
N GLU A 572 7.45 -43.08 7.48
CA GLU A 572 7.06 -43.39 8.86
C GLU A 572 7.57 -42.33 9.86
N GLN A 573 8.75 -41.75 9.61
CA GLN A 573 9.30 -40.67 10.43
C GLN A 573 8.50 -39.36 10.34
N MET A 574 7.68 -39.17 9.28
CA MET A 574 6.88 -37.96 9.11
C MET A 574 5.72 -37.90 10.12
N SER A 575 5.11 -39.04 10.43
CA SER A 575 4.04 -39.16 11.45
C SER A 575 4.59 -39.00 12.88
N LEU A 576 5.75 -39.61 13.15
CA LEU A 576 6.46 -39.49 14.42
C LEU A 576 6.90 -38.05 14.66
N LYS A 577 7.45 -37.38 13.63
CA LYS A 577 7.82 -35.96 13.69
C LYS A 577 6.64 -35.08 14.07
N LYS A 578 5.48 -35.27 13.43
CA LYS A 578 4.26 -34.53 13.75
C LYS A 578 3.87 -34.70 15.22
N SER A 579 3.87 -35.93 15.73
CA SER A 579 3.55 -36.21 17.14
C SER A 579 4.57 -35.59 18.11
N MET A 580 5.87 -35.66 17.79
CA MET A 580 6.93 -35.06 18.61
C MET A 580 6.87 -33.53 18.61
N ASP A 581 6.57 -32.90 17.48
CA ASP A 581 6.38 -31.44 17.38
C ASP A 581 5.14 -30.98 18.17
N GLU A 582 4.05 -31.75 18.17
CA GLU A 582 2.84 -31.51 18.97
C GLU A 582 3.15 -31.59 20.48
N ARG A 583 3.86 -32.64 20.93
CA ARG A 583 4.30 -32.77 22.33
C ARG A 583 5.25 -31.65 22.74
N LYS A 584 6.20 -31.28 21.89
CA LYS A 584 7.11 -30.14 22.12
C LYS A 584 6.34 -28.84 22.31
N ALA A 585 5.36 -28.57 21.44
CA ALA A 585 4.53 -27.37 21.54
C ALA A 585 3.72 -27.34 22.85
N ALA A 586 3.17 -28.49 23.26
CA ALA A 586 2.45 -28.63 24.53
C ALA A 586 3.36 -28.39 25.75
N ILE A 587 4.58 -28.93 25.75
CA ILE A 587 5.58 -28.69 26.80
C ILE A 587 5.88 -27.19 26.90
N ILE A 588 6.14 -26.51 25.77
CA ILE A 588 6.41 -25.07 25.74
C ILE A 588 5.23 -24.28 26.32
N ASP A 589 4.00 -24.54 25.88
CA ASP A 589 2.81 -23.80 26.35
C ASP A 589 2.59 -23.99 27.87
N CYS A 590 2.86 -25.18 28.40
CA CYS A 590 2.76 -25.47 29.85
C CYS A 590 3.84 -24.78 30.68
N LEU A 591 5.10 -24.87 30.24
CA LEU A 591 6.23 -24.20 30.89
C LEU A 591 6.04 -22.67 30.86
N LEU A 592 5.53 -22.14 29.75
CA LEU A 592 5.19 -20.72 29.59
C LEU A 592 4.11 -20.30 30.59
N GLY A 593 3.03 -21.08 30.73
CA GLY A 593 1.98 -20.84 31.73
C GLY A 593 2.50 -20.87 33.16
N ARG A 594 3.37 -21.84 33.49
CA ARG A 594 4.02 -21.93 34.81
C ARG A 594 4.89 -20.72 35.10
N ALA A 595 5.76 -20.35 34.15
CA ALA A 595 6.67 -19.22 34.32
C ALA A 595 5.91 -17.89 34.47
N HIS A 596 4.83 -17.68 33.70
CA HIS A 596 3.96 -16.52 33.89
C HIS A 596 3.29 -16.50 35.28
N SER A 597 2.82 -17.65 35.76
CA SER A 597 2.21 -17.77 37.09
C SER A 597 3.16 -17.33 38.21
N VAL A 598 4.38 -17.87 38.21
CA VAL A 598 5.42 -17.61 39.20
C VAL A 598 5.86 -16.14 39.13
N LEU A 599 6.11 -15.64 37.93
CA LEU A 599 6.58 -14.29 37.70
C LEU A 599 5.54 -13.21 38.03
N ASP A 600 4.27 -13.43 37.69
CA ASP A 600 3.17 -12.53 38.08
C ASP A 600 3.00 -12.51 39.61
N GLY A 601 3.17 -13.66 40.27
CA GLY A 601 3.20 -13.78 41.73
C GLY A 601 4.29 -12.93 42.37
N TYR A 602 5.50 -12.96 41.81
CA TYR A 602 6.63 -12.13 42.25
C TYR A 602 6.40 -10.62 42.01
N LEU A 603 5.99 -10.24 40.79
CA LEU A 603 5.81 -8.85 40.40
C LEU A 603 4.67 -8.15 41.16
N ARG A 604 3.66 -8.90 41.60
CA ARG A 604 2.54 -8.40 42.42
C ARG A 604 2.98 -7.94 43.81
N ILE A 605 4.06 -8.50 44.35
CA ILE A 605 4.57 -8.22 45.70
C ILE A 605 5.60 -7.07 45.69
N GLY A 606 6.24 -6.82 44.55
CA GLY A 606 7.30 -5.80 44.40
C GLY A 606 6.79 -4.36 44.56
N LYS A 607 7.38 -3.59 45.49
CA LYS A 607 7.10 -2.14 45.67
C LYS A 607 7.81 -1.25 44.66
N ASP A 608 8.89 -1.72 44.05
CA ASP A 608 9.74 -0.95 43.12
C ASP A 608 9.48 -1.29 41.64
N THR A 609 8.50 -2.16 41.35
CA THR A 609 8.10 -2.52 39.98
C THR A 609 7.09 -1.53 39.42
N PRO A 610 7.08 -1.25 38.09
CA PRO A 610 6.04 -0.41 37.49
C PRO A 610 4.64 -1.00 37.71
N GLU A 611 3.65 -0.16 37.98
CA GLU A 611 2.28 -0.50 38.33
C GLU A 611 1.57 -1.37 37.29
N ILE A 612 1.80 -1.13 35.99
CA ILE A 612 1.19 -1.93 34.91
C ILE A 612 1.62 -3.40 34.95
N PHE A 613 2.80 -3.71 35.50
CA PHE A 613 3.30 -5.08 35.67
C PHE A 613 2.87 -5.72 36.99
N ARG A 614 2.29 -4.96 37.92
CA ARG A 614 1.65 -5.51 39.13
C ARG A 614 0.28 -6.13 38.83
N LYS A 615 -0.27 -5.86 37.64
CA LYS A 615 -1.45 -6.52 37.08
C LYS A 615 -0.99 -7.56 36.05
N PRO A 616 -1.65 -8.73 35.97
CA PRO A 616 -1.28 -9.73 34.98
C PRO A 616 -1.54 -9.18 33.57
N LEU A 617 -0.46 -8.98 32.82
CA LEU A 617 -0.53 -8.82 31.36
C LEU A 617 -0.71 -10.22 30.76
N MET A 618 -1.76 -10.39 29.96
CA MET A 618 -2.19 -11.67 29.40
C MET A 618 -1.09 -12.31 28.54
N PRO A 619 -0.77 -13.61 28.73
CA PRO A 619 0.15 -14.32 27.84
C PRO A 619 -0.39 -14.44 26.42
N VAL A 620 0.50 -14.43 25.43
CA VAL A 620 0.13 -14.62 24.02
C VAL A 620 0.23 -16.11 23.68
N TYR A 621 -0.86 -16.86 23.86
CA TYR A 621 -0.92 -18.26 23.43
C TYR A 621 -1.18 -18.40 21.92
N GLY A 622 -0.45 -19.32 21.26
CA GLY A 622 -0.87 -19.87 19.96
C GLY A 622 -0.68 -19.03 18.70
N LEU A 623 0.50 -18.45 18.46
CA LEU A 623 0.82 -17.75 17.19
C LEU A 623 1.03 -18.67 15.96
N SER A 624 1.04 -20.00 16.10
CA SER A 624 1.45 -20.91 15.01
C SER A 624 0.33 -21.70 14.33
N GLN A 625 -0.92 -21.69 14.81
CA GLN A 625 -2.02 -22.46 14.21
C GLN A 625 -3.40 -21.81 14.37
N ILE A 626 -3.58 -20.59 13.87
CA ILE A 626 -4.92 -20.07 13.57
C ILE A 626 -4.84 -19.43 12.19
N LYS A 627 -5.00 -20.25 11.16
CA LYS A 627 -5.16 -19.77 9.78
C LYS A 627 -6.54 -20.07 9.19
N GLU A 628 -7.46 -20.62 9.97
CA GLU A 628 -8.79 -21.00 9.44
C GLU A 628 -10.01 -20.51 10.25
N GLU A 629 -9.87 -19.88 11.41
CA GLU A 629 -11.05 -19.60 12.27
C GLU A 629 -11.53 -18.14 12.32
N GLU A 630 -10.85 -17.17 11.69
CA GLU A 630 -11.33 -15.77 11.67
C GLU A 630 -12.19 -15.41 10.44
N LYS A 631 -12.37 -16.32 9.47
CA LYS A 631 -13.29 -16.10 8.34
C LYS A 631 -14.75 -16.32 8.69
N THR A 632 -15.07 -17.24 9.59
CA THR A 632 -16.46 -17.61 9.92
C THR A 632 -17.10 -16.74 11.02
N ALA A 633 -16.34 -15.88 11.70
CA ALA A 633 -16.86 -14.97 12.73
C ALA A 633 -17.25 -13.58 12.20
N LYS A 634 -16.71 -13.13 11.05
CA LYS A 634 -17.04 -11.82 10.44
C LYS A 634 -18.11 -11.86 9.34
N GLU A 635 -18.48 -13.04 8.84
CA GLU A 635 -19.56 -13.19 7.84
C GLU A 635 -20.97 -13.25 8.48
N LYS A 636 -21.07 -13.19 9.81
CA LYS A 636 -22.37 -13.22 10.54
C LYS A 636 -22.84 -11.89 11.13
N GLU A 637 -22.14 -10.78 10.88
CA GLU A 637 -22.62 -9.44 11.28
C GLU A 637 -23.39 -8.70 10.16
N ASP A 638 -23.31 -9.14 8.90
CA ASP A 638 -24.04 -8.53 7.77
C ASP A 638 -25.34 -9.27 7.37
N SER A 639 -25.90 -10.11 8.26
CA SER A 639 -27.22 -10.74 8.03
C SER A 639 -28.00 -10.94 9.32
N LYS A 640 -28.46 -9.85 9.95
CA LYS A 640 -29.60 -9.87 10.86
C LYS A 640 -30.45 -8.62 10.71
N GLU A 641 -31.31 -8.64 9.69
CA GLU A 641 -32.63 -8.02 9.80
C GLU A 641 -33.61 -9.06 10.38
N SER A 642 -34.48 -8.57 11.26
CA SER A 642 -35.59 -9.26 11.96
C SER A 642 -35.20 -10.25 13.07
N ASP A 643 -35.06 -9.73 14.30
CA ASP A 643 -35.73 -10.37 15.44
C ASP A 643 -35.95 -9.35 16.58
N GLN A 644 -37.21 -8.93 16.73
CA GLN A 644 -37.68 -8.01 17.77
C GLN A 644 -37.70 -8.73 19.12
N THR A 645 -36.59 -8.77 19.85
CA THR A 645 -36.59 -9.06 21.31
C THR A 645 -35.29 -8.69 22.04
N SER A 646 -34.26 -8.14 21.38
CA SER A 646 -32.98 -7.78 22.03
C SER A 646 -32.82 -6.32 22.47
N GLU A 647 -33.71 -5.40 22.08
CA GLU A 647 -33.60 -3.97 22.42
C GLU A 647 -33.75 -3.69 23.93
N SER A 648 -34.49 -4.53 24.67
CA SER A 648 -34.78 -4.29 26.10
C SER A 648 -33.56 -4.43 27.03
N MET A 649 -32.58 -5.27 26.70
CA MET A 649 -31.45 -5.55 27.57
C MET A 649 -30.33 -4.52 27.46
N ASP A 650 -30.10 -3.99 26.26
CA ASP A 650 -29.06 -2.99 26.05
C ASP A 650 -29.53 -1.58 26.46
N GLU A 651 -30.82 -1.26 26.34
CA GLU A 651 -31.42 -0.08 26.98
C GLU A 651 -31.33 -0.14 28.51
N ARG A 652 -31.58 -1.32 29.10
CA ARG A 652 -31.42 -1.51 30.56
C ARG A 652 -29.97 -1.37 31.02
N LYS A 653 -29.00 -1.86 30.25
CA LYS A 653 -27.58 -1.65 30.56
C LYS A 653 -27.18 -0.20 30.43
N ALA A 654 -27.64 0.50 29.39
CA ALA A 654 -27.40 1.94 29.23
C ALA A 654 -27.99 2.73 30.40
N ALA A 655 -29.23 2.44 30.81
CA ALA A 655 -29.87 3.08 31.96
C ALA A 655 -29.16 2.79 33.30
N ILE A 656 -28.64 1.57 33.50
CA ILE A 656 -27.84 1.22 34.68
C ILE A 656 -26.50 1.96 34.66
N ILE A 657 -25.84 2.05 33.51
CA ILE A 657 -24.58 2.78 33.35
C ILE A 657 -24.79 4.28 33.63
N ASP A 658 -25.85 4.89 33.10
CA ASP A 658 -26.19 6.30 33.34
C ASP A 658 -26.52 6.54 34.83
N CYS A 659 -27.20 5.60 35.48
CA CYS A 659 -27.51 5.69 36.92
C CYS A 659 -26.24 5.57 37.79
N LEU A 660 -25.31 4.69 37.42
CA LEU A 660 -24.02 4.54 38.09
C LEU A 660 -23.11 5.76 37.86
N LEU A 661 -23.11 6.33 36.65
CA LEU A 661 -22.41 7.57 36.33
C LEU A 661 -22.98 8.76 37.10
N GLY A 662 -24.31 8.88 37.17
CA GLY A 662 -24.98 9.90 37.98
C GLY A 662 -24.64 9.79 39.47
N ARG A 663 -24.58 8.57 40.01
CA ARG A 663 -24.15 8.33 41.39
C ARG A 663 -22.67 8.66 41.61
N ALA A 664 -21.80 8.32 40.67
CA ALA A 664 -20.38 8.67 40.73
C ALA A 664 -20.16 10.18 40.69
N HIS A 665 -20.87 10.89 39.81
CA HIS A 665 -20.82 12.36 39.72
C HIS A 665 -21.38 13.02 40.97
N SER A 666 -22.47 12.52 41.55
CA SER A 666 -23.00 13.06 42.81
C SER A 666 -22.04 12.90 43.98
N VAL A 667 -21.29 11.79 44.04
CA VAL A 667 -20.26 11.59 45.06
C VAL A 667 -19.08 12.53 44.81
N LEU A 668 -18.66 12.68 43.55
CA LEU A 668 -17.55 13.54 43.17
C LEU A 668 -17.86 15.04 43.42
N ASP A 669 -19.05 15.51 43.05
CA ASP A 669 -19.52 16.87 43.34
C ASP A 669 -19.64 17.12 44.85
N GLY A 670 -19.99 16.09 45.63
CA GLY A 670 -19.96 16.15 47.10
C GLY A 670 -18.55 16.40 47.63
N TYR A 671 -17.54 15.68 47.11
CA TYR A 671 -16.14 15.88 47.48
C TYR A 671 -15.60 17.25 47.03
N LEU A 672 -15.95 17.70 45.83
CA LEU A 672 -15.48 18.98 45.26
C LEU A 672 -16.09 20.20 45.97
N ARG A 673 -17.26 20.08 46.59
CA ARG A 673 -17.86 21.15 47.40
C ARG A 673 -17.18 21.35 48.77
N ILE A 674 -16.62 20.29 49.35
CA ILE A 674 -16.13 20.28 50.74
C ILE A 674 -14.61 20.51 50.79
N GLY A 675 -13.90 20.36 49.67
CA GLY A 675 -12.46 20.59 49.60
C GLY A 675 -12.05 22.04 49.86
N LYS A 676 -11.24 22.25 50.92
CA LYS A 676 -10.72 23.58 51.31
C LYS A 676 -9.80 24.18 50.23
N ASP A 677 -9.11 23.35 49.43
CA ASP A 677 -8.20 23.77 48.35
C ASP A 677 -8.84 23.73 46.94
N THR A 678 -10.15 23.52 46.84
CA THR A 678 -10.83 23.39 45.53
C THR A 678 -11.15 24.77 44.93
N PRO A 679 -10.75 25.07 43.67
CA PRO A 679 -11.07 26.32 43.00
C PRO A 679 -12.58 26.56 42.89
N GLU A 680 -13.02 27.81 43.06
CA GLU A 680 -14.43 28.21 43.23
C GLU A 680 -15.36 27.77 42.09
N ILE A 681 -14.80 27.63 40.88
CA ILE A 681 -15.54 27.19 39.68
C ILE A 681 -16.01 25.73 39.74
N PHE A 682 -15.35 24.89 40.53
CA PHE A 682 -15.72 23.48 40.75
C PHE A 682 -16.60 23.29 42.00
N ARG A 683 -16.87 24.35 42.77
CA ARG A 683 -17.83 24.33 43.88
C ARG A 683 -19.29 24.49 43.42
N LYS A 684 -19.51 24.86 42.16
CA LYS A 684 -20.82 24.87 41.49
C LYS A 684 -20.92 23.64 40.58
N PRO A 685 -22.07 22.95 40.54
CA PRO A 685 -22.25 21.79 39.67
C PRO A 685 -22.10 22.22 38.20
N LEU A 686 -21.14 21.62 37.49
CA LEU A 686 -20.99 21.78 36.04
C LEU A 686 -22.04 20.85 35.39
N MET A 687 -22.99 21.42 34.65
CA MET A 687 -24.04 20.61 34.03
C MET A 687 -23.44 19.59 33.05
N PRO A 688 -23.77 18.29 33.17
CA PRO A 688 -23.38 17.31 32.17
C PRO A 688 -24.21 17.50 30.89
N VAL A 689 -23.54 17.58 29.73
CA VAL A 689 -24.19 17.63 28.42
C VAL A 689 -24.49 16.19 27.99
N TYR A 690 -25.68 15.70 28.35
CA TYR A 690 -26.29 14.52 27.75
C TYR A 690 -27.54 14.91 26.97
N GLY A 691 -27.84 14.14 25.92
CA GLY A 691 -28.69 14.49 24.79
C GLY A 691 -30.03 15.15 25.12
N LEU A 692 -30.31 16.23 24.38
CA LEU A 692 -31.62 16.87 24.30
C LEU A 692 -32.62 15.93 23.59
N SER A 693 -33.56 15.38 24.34
CA SER A 693 -34.88 15.01 23.81
C SER A 693 -35.94 15.19 24.89
N GLN A 694 -36.67 16.31 24.78
CA GLN A 694 -38.11 16.45 24.93
C GLN A 694 -38.80 15.88 26.20
N ILE A 695 -39.34 16.81 27.02
CA ILE A 695 -40.76 16.97 27.39
C ILE A 695 -41.07 17.15 28.89
N LYS A 696 -41.68 18.32 29.14
CA LYS A 696 -42.77 18.74 30.04
C LYS A 696 -42.62 18.74 31.57
N ASP A 697 -43.06 19.89 32.07
CA ASP A 697 -43.44 20.25 33.43
C ASP A 697 -44.36 19.22 34.08
N GLU A 698 -44.16 18.97 35.38
CA GLU A 698 -45.24 19.02 36.37
C GLU A 698 -44.70 19.15 37.80
N GLU A 699 -45.49 19.86 38.59
CA GLU A 699 -45.24 20.45 39.89
C GLU A 699 -45.44 19.47 41.06
N LYS A 700 -44.86 19.87 42.21
CA LYS A 700 -45.42 19.85 43.60
C LYS A 700 -44.97 18.80 44.62
N THR A 701 -44.41 19.40 45.69
CA THR A 701 -44.55 19.13 47.15
C THR A 701 -44.05 17.82 47.71
N ALA A 702 -43.52 17.70 48.93
CA ALA A 702 -42.98 18.55 49.99
C ALA A 702 -42.96 17.62 51.23
N LYS A 703 -42.16 17.99 52.25
CA LYS A 703 -42.21 17.52 53.65
C LYS A 703 -41.55 16.18 53.96
N GLU A 704 -40.85 15.98 55.07
CA GLU A 704 -40.24 16.83 56.11
C GLU A 704 -39.67 15.86 57.17
N LYS A 705 -38.75 16.37 58.01
CA LYS A 705 -38.30 15.91 59.34
C LYS A 705 -37.12 14.93 59.38
N GLU A 706 -35.95 15.37 59.84
CA GLU A 706 -35.58 15.67 61.25
C GLU A 706 -35.52 14.35 62.05
N ASP A 707 -34.50 14.03 62.85
CA ASP A 707 -33.67 14.94 63.64
C ASP A 707 -32.46 14.22 64.28
N SER A 708 -31.38 14.97 64.54
CA SER A 708 -30.52 14.94 65.75
C SER A 708 -29.71 13.65 66.08
N LYS A 709 -28.48 13.64 66.62
CA LYS A 709 -27.56 14.59 67.27
C LYS A 709 -26.21 13.85 67.31
N GLU A 710 -25.06 14.41 66.91
CA GLU A 710 -24.19 15.36 67.63
C GLU A 710 -23.62 14.87 68.97
N SER A 711 -22.29 14.67 69.00
CA SER A 711 -21.31 15.43 69.82
C SER A 711 -19.92 14.77 69.65
N ASP A 712 -18.94 15.39 69.00
CA ASP A 712 -17.96 16.36 69.56
C ASP A 712 -17.07 15.74 70.67
N GLN A 713 -15.75 15.90 70.76
CA GLN A 713 -14.73 16.84 70.24
C GLN A 713 -13.35 16.21 70.58
N THR A 714 -12.33 16.21 69.70
CA THR A 714 -11.10 17.06 69.74
C THR A 714 -10.47 17.27 71.14
N SER A 715 -9.16 17.28 71.37
CA SER A 715 -7.94 17.32 70.55
C SER A 715 -6.71 17.30 71.48
N GLU A 716 -5.54 17.26 70.84
CA GLU A 716 -4.25 17.84 71.27
C GLU A 716 -3.21 16.96 72.00
N TYR A 717 -2.10 16.75 71.25
CA TYR A 717 -0.74 16.41 71.68
C TYR A 717 -0.03 17.66 72.26
N PRO A 718 1.14 17.53 72.95
CA PRO A 718 2.43 17.47 72.24
C PRO A 718 3.57 16.63 72.90
N ASP A 719 4.50 16.21 72.02
CA ASP A 719 5.97 16.13 72.12
C ASP A 719 6.76 15.25 73.13
N ALA A 720 7.59 14.40 72.49
CA ALA A 720 9.06 14.24 72.59
C ALA A 720 9.73 13.46 73.76
N ALA A 721 10.46 12.41 73.32
CA ALA A 721 11.77 11.89 73.73
C ALA A 721 12.07 11.53 75.21
N ASP A 722 12.41 10.26 75.50
CA ASP A 722 13.81 9.83 75.71
C ASP A 722 13.97 8.30 76.01
N ALA A 723 15.17 7.82 75.65
CA ALA A 723 16.00 6.67 76.08
C ALA A 723 15.47 5.39 76.79
N ALA A 724 16.10 4.27 76.40
CA ALA A 724 15.97 2.84 76.80
C ALA A 724 16.51 2.50 78.24
N PRO A 725 16.71 1.23 78.68
CA PRO A 725 16.34 -0.10 78.16
C PRO A 725 15.78 -1.11 79.22
N ASP A 726 15.52 -2.34 78.75
CA ASP A 726 15.51 -3.62 79.48
C ASP A 726 14.37 -3.99 80.46
N SER A 727 13.48 -4.87 80.00
CA SER A 727 13.20 -6.12 80.73
C SER A 727 12.79 -7.25 79.78
N ILE A 728 13.56 -8.32 79.84
CA ILE A 728 13.31 -9.60 79.19
C ILE A 728 12.18 -10.30 79.92
N SER A 729 11.12 -10.70 79.21
CA SER A 729 10.25 -11.79 79.63
C SER A 729 9.97 -12.72 78.46
N VAL A 730 10.05 -14.02 78.76
CA VAL A 730 10.18 -15.13 77.82
C VAL A 730 8.80 -15.72 77.51
N ALA A 731 8.59 -15.97 76.22
CA ALA A 731 7.74 -16.99 75.59
C ALA A 731 6.22 -17.03 75.88
N ALA A 732 5.46 -16.66 74.86
CA ALA A 732 4.39 -17.52 74.33
C ALA A 732 4.47 -17.49 72.80
N ALA A 733 4.84 -18.63 72.22
CA ALA A 733 4.97 -18.84 70.79
C ALA A 733 3.61 -18.67 70.09
N LYS A 734 3.51 -17.69 69.19
CA LYS A 734 2.61 -17.74 68.04
C LYS A 734 3.49 -18.00 66.82
N GLU A 735 3.32 -19.16 66.21
CA GLU A 735 3.87 -19.44 64.88
C GLU A 735 3.41 -18.34 63.91
N PRO A 736 4.31 -17.70 63.13
CA PRO A 736 3.88 -16.85 62.05
C PRO A 736 3.43 -17.75 60.89
N GLU A 737 2.18 -17.57 60.47
CA GLU A 737 1.69 -18.08 59.19
C GLU A 737 2.66 -17.65 58.08
N LYS A 738 3.33 -18.62 57.45
CA LYS A 738 4.17 -18.38 56.28
C LYS A 738 3.26 -18.00 55.10
N GLU A 739 3.21 -16.72 54.77
CA GLU A 739 2.84 -16.29 53.42
C GLU A 739 3.92 -16.80 52.45
N ASP A 740 3.56 -17.68 51.51
CA ASP A 740 4.43 -18.15 50.43
C ASP A 740 4.88 -16.97 49.55
N LYS A 741 6.02 -16.36 49.90
CA LYS A 741 6.66 -15.32 49.08
C LYS A 741 7.50 -15.99 48.00
N VAL A 742 7.00 -15.97 46.76
CA VAL A 742 7.75 -16.40 45.56
C VAL A 742 9.10 -15.68 45.53
N THR A 743 10.19 -16.43 45.35
CA THR A 743 11.55 -15.86 45.35
C THR A 743 12.06 -15.58 43.93
N LEU A 744 12.98 -14.62 43.77
CA LEU A 744 13.62 -14.34 42.47
C LEU A 744 14.35 -15.58 41.90
N LYS A 745 14.84 -16.47 42.77
CA LYS A 745 15.48 -17.73 42.37
C LYS A 745 14.50 -18.71 41.70
N GLU A 746 13.26 -18.77 42.18
CA GLU A 746 12.20 -19.59 41.57
C GLU A 746 11.79 -19.04 40.20
N VAL A 747 11.75 -17.71 40.07
CA VAL A 747 11.52 -17.02 38.79
C VAL A 747 12.62 -17.39 37.78
N ASP A 748 13.88 -17.33 38.19
CA ASP A 748 15.01 -17.70 37.32
C ASP A 748 14.99 -19.17 36.92
N ALA A 749 14.76 -20.08 37.88
CA ALA A 749 14.71 -21.51 37.61
C ALA A 749 13.64 -21.85 36.56
N THR A 750 12.44 -21.30 36.71
CA THR A 750 11.32 -21.55 35.77
C THR A 750 11.53 -20.88 34.40
N PHE A 751 12.17 -19.70 34.36
CA PHE A 751 12.51 -19.02 33.11
C PHE A 751 13.59 -19.77 32.33
N TYR A 752 14.68 -20.19 32.97
CA TYR A 752 15.77 -20.91 32.29
C TYR A 752 15.35 -22.32 31.83
N GLU A 753 14.44 -22.97 32.56
CA GLU A 753 13.83 -24.22 32.12
C GLU A 753 12.97 -24.03 30.86
N LEU A 754 12.25 -22.91 30.71
CA LEU A 754 11.58 -22.60 29.45
C LEU A 754 12.58 -22.35 28.31
N LEU A 755 13.68 -21.64 28.60
CA LEU A 755 14.70 -21.30 27.60
C LEU A 755 15.46 -22.51 27.03
N SER A 756 15.41 -23.68 27.68
CA SER A 756 15.94 -24.91 27.08
C SER A 756 15.10 -25.41 25.91
N TRP A 757 13.87 -24.91 25.74
CA TRP A 757 12.92 -25.35 24.70
C TRP A 757 12.64 -24.30 23.62
N ILE A 758 12.73 -23.02 23.97
CA ILE A 758 12.36 -21.89 23.11
C ILE A 758 13.26 -20.69 23.40
N ALA A 759 13.62 -19.94 22.35
CA ALA A 759 14.49 -18.78 22.51
C ALA A 759 13.77 -17.61 23.21
N ALA A 760 14.53 -16.77 23.94
CA ALA A 760 13.99 -15.64 24.70
C ALA A 760 13.39 -14.54 23.80
N ASP A 761 13.76 -14.50 22.52
CA ASP A 761 13.30 -13.55 21.51
C ASP A 761 12.17 -14.09 20.63
N ASP A 762 11.67 -15.30 20.89
CA ASP A 762 10.49 -15.84 20.20
C ASP A 762 9.22 -15.04 20.56
N PRO A 763 8.35 -14.71 19.59
CA PRO A 763 7.12 -13.95 19.82
C PRO A 763 6.22 -14.46 20.96
N LYS A 764 6.21 -15.78 21.22
CA LYS A 764 5.45 -16.37 22.34
C LYS A 764 6.03 -16.03 23.71
N VAL A 765 7.34 -15.78 23.79
CA VAL A 765 8.10 -15.63 25.04
C VAL A 765 8.45 -14.15 25.31
N LEU A 766 8.44 -13.28 24.29
CA LEU A 766 8.81 -11.86 24.43
C LEU A 766 8.18 -11.14 25.63
N LEU A 767 6.89 -11.40 25.92
CA LEU A 767 6.22 -10.80 27.08
C LEU A 767 6.80 -11.32 28.40
N LEU A 768 7.07 -12.63 28.49
CA LEU A 768 7.70 -13.24 29.66
C LEU A 768 9.13 -12.72 29.84
N SER A 769 9.92 -12.66 28.76
CA SER A 769 11.27 -12.10 28.75
C SER A 769 11.30 -10.64 29.21
N ALA A 770 10.30 -9.84 28.83
CA ALA A 770 10.16 -8.47 29.31
C ALA A 770 9.86 -8.42 30.82
N LYS A 771 8.89 -9.22 31.29
CA LYS A 771 8.56 -9.33 32.72
C LYS A 771 9.76 -9.82 33.56
N HIS A 772 10.53 -10.80 33.05
CA HIS A 772 11.74 -11.33 33.71
C HIS A 772 12.81 -10.23 33.81
N ALA A 773 13.05 -9.49 32.73
CA ALA A 773 13.96 -8.36 32.75
C ALA A 773 13.53 -7.29 33.77
N ILE A 774 12.24 -7.03 33.95
CA ILE A 774 11.72 -6.09 34.95
C ILE A 774 11.93 -6.62 36.37
N ALA A 775 11.73 -7.91 36.63
CA ALA A 775 11.99 -8.53 37.93
C ALA A 775 13.45 -8.37 38.38
N HIS A 776 14.37 -8.30 37.41
CA HIS A 776 15.82 -8.04 37.61
C HIS A 776 16.22 -6.56 37.47
N ALA A 777 15.27 -5.63 37.32
CA ALA A 777 15.53 -4.20 37.05
C ALA A 777 16.38 -3.93 35.79
N HIS A 778 16.42 -4.86 34.83
CA HIS A 778 17.07 -4.72 33.52
C HIS A 778 16.16 -4.01 32.51
N TYR A 779 15.76 -2.77 32.81
CA TYR A 779 14.76 -2.02 32.05
C TYR A 779 15.11 -1.82 30.56
N GLY A 780 16.39 -1.67 30.20
CA GLY A 780 16.80 -1.57 28.79
C GLY A 780 16.48 -2.83 27.96
N LYS A 781 16.65 -4.03 28.56
CA LYS A 781 16.25 -5.29 27.94
C LYS A 781 14.72 -5.39 27.85
N ALA A 782 14.02 -4.97 28.90
CA ALA A 782 12.56 -4.93 28.90
C ALA A 782 12.00 -4.05 27.76
N CYS A 783 12.53 -2.84 27.58
CA CYS A 783 12.14 -1.97 26.46
C CYS A 783 12.36 -2.63 25.10
N THR A 784 13.48 -3.34 24.92
CA THR A 784 13.79 -4.03 23.66
C THR A 784 12.80 -5.15 23.37
N TYR A 785 12.46 -5.98 24.37
CA TYR A 785 11.48 -7.05 24.21
C TYR A 785 10.06 -6.53 24.00
N LEU A 786 9.66 -5.49 24.73
CA LEU A 786 8.35 -4.83 24.56
C LEU A 786 8.22 -4.23 23.16
N GLN A 787 9.26 -3.56 22.65
CA GLN A 787 9.24 -2.99 21.30
C GLN A 787 9.11 -4.08 20.24
N LYS A 788 9.88 -5.17 20.33
CA LYS A 788 9.74 -6.33 19.43
C LYS A 788 8.33 -6.92 19.47
N LEU A 789 7.76 -7.07 20.67
CA LEU A 789 6.41 -7.60 20.84
C LEU A 789 5.34 -6.68 20.22
N ILE A 790 5.50 -5.36 20.36
CA ILE A 790 4.64 -4.37 19.72
C ILE A 790 4.70 -4.53 18.20
N ASP A 791 5.89 -4.66 17.63
CA ASP A 791 6.08 -4.80 16.17
C ASP A 791 5.45 -6.10 15.64
N ASP A 792 5.61 -7.22 16.37
CA ASP A 792 5.02 -8.52 16.02
C ASP A 792 3.49 -8.54 16.13
N MET A 793 2.93 -7.94 17.19
CA MET A 793 1.48 -7.83 17.38
C MET A 793 0.85 -6.97 16.28
N ARG A 794 1.47 -5.83 15.95
CA ARG A 794 1.04 -4.97 14.84
C ARG A 794 1.13 -5.68 13.50
N GLY A 795 2.22 -6.43 13.28
CA GLY A 795 2.39 -7.25 12.08
C GLY A 795 1.32 -8.32 11.90
N SER A 796 0.65 -8.70 12.99
CA SER A 796 -0.44 -9.69 13.03
C SER A 796 -1.82 -9.06 13.18
N GLY A 797 -1.95 -7.73 13.13
CA GLY A 797 -3.22 -7.01 13.27
C GLY A 797 -3.81 -7.00 14.69
N LYS A 798 -3.03 -7.39 15.72
CA LYS A 798 -3.48 -7.44 17.11
C LYS A 798 -3.30 -6.09 17.81
N ASP A 799 -4.18 -5.78 18.76
CA ASP A 799 -4.09 -4.57 19.56
C ASP A 799 -2.87 -4.60 20.50
N ALA A 800 -1.95 -3.67 20.29
CA ALA A 800 -0.74 -3.51 21.08
C ALA A 800 -0.85 -2.43 22.16
N SER A 801 -2.01 -1.78 22.31
CA SER A 801 -2.18 -0.58 23.16
C SER A 801 -1.73 -0.76 24.60
N ASN A 802 -2.02 -1.92 25.21
CA ASN A 802 -1.62 -2.21 26.59
C ASN A 802 -0.10 -2.37 26.74
N ILE A 803 0.57 -2.95 25.74
CA ILE A 803 2.02 -3.15 25.75
C ILE A 803 2.75 -1.83 25.44
N GLU A 804 2.17 -0.97 24.60
CA GLU A 804 2.67 0.40 24.39
C GLU A 804 2.64 1.23 25.68
N LEU A 805 1.54 1.15 26.44
CA LEU A 805 1.45 1.78 27.76
C LEU A 805 2.51 1.24 28.72
N ALA A 806 2.77 -0.08 28.68
CA ALA A 806 3.80 -0.69 29.50
C ALA A 806 5.20 -0.20 29.14
N LEU A 807 5.50 -0.03 27.86
CA LEU A 807 6.76 0.56 27.39
C LEU A 807 6.91 2.02 27.85
N ILE A 808 5.84 2.81 27.77
CA ILE A 808 5.82 4.20 28.22
C ILE A 808 6.14 4.28 29.72
N GLU A 809 5.50 3.45 30.54
CA GLU A 809 5.71 3.45 31.99
C GLU A 809 7.14 3.03 32.37
N VAL A 810 7.72 2.05 31.67
CA VAL A 810 9.14 1.68 31.86
C VAL A 810 10.07 2.86 31.51
N CYS A 811 9.79 3.61 30.45
CA CYS A 811 10.55 4.82 30.12
C CYS A 811 10.41 5.92 31.19
N GLU A 812 9.26 6.02 31.86
CA GLU A 812 9.08 6.97 32.97
C GLU A 812 9.86 6.58 34.21
N VAL A 813 9.87 5.28 34.56
CA VAL A 813 10.70 4.75 35.66
C VAL A 813 12.19 5.00 35.40
N LEU A 814 12.62 4.96 34.14
CA LEU A 814 14.00 5.32 33.74
C LEU A 814 14.29 6.84 33.74
N GLY A 815 13.29 7.68 34.00
CA GLY A 815 13.41 9.15 33.92
C GLY A 815 13.45 9.69 32.49
N TRP A 816 13.15 8.88 31.47
CA TRP A 816 13.13 9.28 30.06
C TRP A 816 11.82 9.97 29.69
N SER A 817 11.48 11.05 30.41
CA SER A 817 10.23 11.80 30.24
C SER A 817 9.99 12.30 28.82
N HIS A 818 11.05 12.71 28.12
CA HIS A 818 11.02 13.13 26.72
C HIS A 818 10.62 11.97 25.77
N ILE A 819 11.11 10.75 26.02
CA ILE A 819 10.75 9.56 25.23
C ILE A 819 9.31 9.13 25.54
N ALA A 820 8.94 9.08 26.83
CA ALA A 820 7.58 8.76 27.26
C ALA A 820 6.54 9.71 26.64
N THR A 821 6.83 11.03 26.66
CA THR A 821 5.97 12.04 26.04
C THR A 821 5.85 11.85 24.53
N ARG A 822 6.98 11.57 23.85
CA ARG A 822 6.97 11.28 22.41
C ARG A 822 6.13 10.04 22.10
N LEU A 823 6.31 8.94 22.82
CA LEU A 823 5.57 7.69 22.61
C LEU A 823 4.06 7.89 22.84
N ARG A 824 3.66 8.67 23.85
CA ARG A 824 2.25 9.06 24.06
C ARG A 824 1.69 9.83 22.86
N ASN A 825 2.42 10.81 22.36
CA ASN A 825 2.00 11.60 21.21
C ASN A 825 1.89 10.74 19.93
N GLU A 826 2.86 9.85 19.70
CA GLU A 826 2.81 8.91 18.59
C GLU A 826 1.58 8.00 18.67
N ARG A 827 1.24 7.50 19.87
CA ARG A 827 0.04 6.68 20.09
C ARG A 827 -1.25 7.43 19.75
N LEU A 828 -1.37 8.71 20.13
CA LEU A 828 -2.54 9.54 19.79
C LEU A 828 -2.71 9.72 18.28
N VAL A 829 -1.61 9.89 17.55
CA VAL A 829 -1.63 10.08 16.10
C VAL A 829 -1.92 8.76 15.38
N ARG A 830 -1.38 7.64 15.89
CA ARG A 830 -1.50 6.30 15.32
C ARG A 830 -2.88 5.69 15.56
N ASN A 831 -3.39 5.76 16.79
CA ASN A 831 -4.65 5.14 17.22
C ASN A 831 -5.78 6.17 17.23
N ARG A 832 -6.12 6.68 16.05
CA ARG A 832 -7.23 7.63 15.91
C ARG A 832 -8.56 6.91 16.13
N PRO A 833 -9.56 7.55 16.77
CA PRO A 833 -10.88 6.95 16.97
C PRO A 833 -11.62 6.75 15.65
N THR A 834 -11.33 7.58 14.64
CA THR A 834 -11.94 7.52 13.31
C THR A 834 -10.89 7.70 12.22
N TYR A 835 -11.21 7.22 11.02
CA TYR A 835 -10.42 7.54 9.84
C TYR A 835 -10.38 9.06 9.60
N ARG A 836 -9.27 9.53 9.02
CA ARG A 836 -9.14 10.92 8.60
C ARG A 836 -10.17 11.20 7.49
N LEU A 837 -10.87 12.33 7.60
CA LEU A 837 -11.77 12.82 6.53
C LEU A 837 -10.99 13.12 5.25
N PHE A 838 -11.66 12.96 4.10
CA PHE A 838 -11.12 13.25 2.77
C PHE A 838 -10.95 14.75 2.51
#